data_AF-A0A2E2TRI2-F1
#
_entry.id   AF-A0A2E2TRI2-F1
#
_cell.length_a   1.000
_cell.length_b   1.000
_cell.length_c   1.000
_cell.angle_alpha   90.00
_cell.angle_beta   90.00
_cell.angle_gamma   90.00
#
_symmetry.space_group_name_H-M   'P 1'
#
loop_
_entity.id
_entity.type
_entity.pdbx_description
1 polymer ?
#
loop_
_entity_poly.entity_id
_entity_poly.type
_entity_poly.pdbx_seq_one_letter_code
_entity_poly.pdbx_strand_id
1 'polypeptide(L)'
;MQMSNMKKYFHLSFFLLTIISFSCGSHKGPGINKDNLQKYLHVPSPYWQDQILYFIVTDRFMDGDSTNNDQGTGEYKKGDGAYWNGGDLKGITQKINYLQELGVTGVWITPPVANQWRNPQHTGTGNHGYWASRLDQVDKHLGDLGDYKMLSATLHSKGMYLIQDVVVNHFGDFYTYDGPYDPEDVSKNFKLHDVEQPKQYPFNHNDARKEEDRELGIYHFTPSFTDHSDTIQKTQFQFADLDDLNTSNPLVRDALRENFGYWITEVGVDGFRFDTPHMVEHDFWHSFLHDKGSDYLGIDLLAQQLEKKHFLTAGEVAFFPKPFDHSGTKEARKYLGTKNKPEMNSILNFPLNTAINRVFIEKKPTSTLSFRLKSIQENFQRSDQLLNFIDNHDAPRLLAKSDRQTMRQALLFIMTIPGVPVIYYGTEQELIGMRQTMFKGGAGSPDRDHFDTESDYFKFVQSLIKLRKTNEVFRRGQLKIVRDNSYGPGLFVYEMRLDDVSALIFINTSEKLQLVDGLSVPTFNPGNYVSKYSIGGQNEILSVSNDRIIDMVLDAKSAQAYVNTDHSQAKFDLHGTIGLNNDFSEILTTSAIHLSGKAMGVENMGLVIDGDYEHLLPITNRNQNSWFHDLSLSNLMNGKHRITAIGYDDKGSLITSSKHFTLALPTKHLFHYEDEIQDDYGLNGKYTYPSHRSFSHQQDIKAVDVSLTGNNLTLEITMSEITQIWIPPNGFDHVLLNIYIDMPDKQEGVKSLPFQNAFFPNEGEWDYRFALGGFGIEAFQGHPLTSGTERLGESIMTPFVNVDYEQNKISVALSAKMLGNPTTLKNTNLYINTWGGSAAYPRTIDKTRTTWSYGGGNSNSPKIMDDINIITLE
;
A
#
# COMPACT_ATOMS: atom_id res chain seq x y z
N MET A 1 -54.72 48.06 34.55
CA MET A 1 -54.09 49.00 35.49
C MET A 1 -53.70 48.20 36.73
N GLN A 2 -52.47 48.09 37.19
CA GLN A 2 -51.21 48.70 36.79
C GLN A 2 -50.09 47.96 37.54
N MET A 3 -48.98 47.74 36.82
CA MET A 3 -47.59 47.55 37.28
C MET A 3 -47.18 46.22 37.95
N SER A 4 -46.10 45.72 37.37
CA SER A 4 -45.61 44.35 37.34
C SER A 4 -44.46 44.10 38.31
N ASN A 5 -44.48 42.88 38.85
CA ASN A 5 -43.36 42.00 39.22
C ASN A 5 -42.11 42.21 38.32
N MET A 6 -40.86 41.95 38.73
CA MET A 6 -40.34 40.90 39.60
C MET A 6 -38.87 41.24 39.91
N LYS A 7 -38.39 40.93 41.12
CA LYS A 7 -37.01 41.20 41.57
C LYS A 7 -35.98 40.29 40.88
N LYS A 8 -34.88 40.91 40.46
CA LYS A 8 -33.65 40.32 39.90
C LYS A 8 -32.96 39.39 40.92
N TYR A 9 -32.62 38.18 40.49
CA TYR A 9 -31.52 37.39 41.06
C TYR A 9 -30.38 37.39 40.05
N PHE A 10 -29.24 37.97 40.44
CA PHE A 10 -27.97 37.90 39.72
C PHE A 10 -27.27 36.60 40.14
N HIS A 11 -27.07 35.67 39.21
CA HIS A 11 -26.09 34.60 39.38
C HIS A 11 -24.83 34.96 38.58
N LEU A 12 -23.72 35.02 39.31
CA LEU A 12 -22.39 35.34 38.86
C LEU A 12 -21.73 34.04 38.37
N SER A 13 -21.69 33.81 37.06
CA SER A 13 -20.90 32.71 36.48
C SER A 13 -19.48 33.20 36.21
N PHE A 14 -18.53 32.71 37.02
CA PHE A 14 -17.10 32.88 36.80
C PHE A 14 -16.68 32.08 35.56
N PHE A 15 -16.38 32.78 34.45
CA PHE A 15 -15.58 32.22 33.36
C PHE A 15 -14.10 32.37 33.73
N LEU A 16 -13.44 31.25 34.05
CA LEU A 16 -11.98 31.21 34.10
C LEU A 16 -11.48 31.14 32.65
N LEU A 17 -11.09 32.28 32.08
CA LEU A 17 -10.30 32.35 30.86
C LEU A 17 -8.85 31.98 31.23
N THR A 18 -8.46 30.73 31.02
CA THR A 18 -7.04 30.36 31.03
C THR A 18 -6.47 30.71 29.65
N ILE A 19 -5.92 31.92 29.52
CA ILE A 19 -5.11 32.32 28.38
C ILE A 19 -3.82 31.52 28.45
N ILE A 20 -3.72 30.42 27.70
CA ILE A 20 -2.45 29.75 27.43
C ILE A 20 -1.77 30.55 26.33
N SER A 21 -0.87 31.43 26.73
CA SER A 21 0.09 32.07 25.83
C SER A 21 0.97 31.00 25.19
N PHE A 22 0.87 30.81 23.88
CA PHE A 22 1.87 30.11 23.07
C PHE A 22 3.17 30.93 23.10
N SER A 23 4.02 30.62 24.07
CA SER A 23 5.42 31.02 24.06
C SER A 23 6.20 30.02 23.21
N CYS A 24 6.79 30.49 22.12
CA CYS A 24 7.86 29.79 21.40
C CYS A 24 9.10 29.74 22.31
N GLY A 25 9.09 28.82 23.26
CA GLY A 25 10.24 28.43 24.06
C GLY A 25 10.49 26.95 23.81
N SER A 26 11.72 26.58 23.48
CA SER A 26 12.16 25.20 23.44
C SER A 26 11.93 24.56 24.82
N HIS A 27 10.80 23.86 24.97
CA HIS A 27 10.54 23.05 26.15
C HIS A 27 11.54 21.89 26.15
N LYS A 28 12.71 22.14 26.77
CA LYS A 28 13.51 21.06 27.36
C LYS A 28 12.61 20.44 28.42
N GLY A 29 12.02 19.29 28.09
CA GLY A 29 11.36 18.44 29.08
C GLY A 29 12.30 18.16 30.26
N PRO A 30 11.77 17.72 31.41
CA PRO A 30 12.60 17.35 32.53
C PRO A 30 13.66 16.34 32.09
N GLY A 31 14.93 16.53 32.49
CA GLY A 31 15.98 15.56 32.18
C GLY A 31 15.62 14.21 32.77
N ILE A 32 15.40 13.21 31.91
CA ILE A 32 15.15 11.83 32.34
C ILE A 32 16.49 11.20 32.70
N ASN A 33 16.55 10.60 33.88
CA ASN A 33 17.71 9.87 34.36
C ASN A 33 17.25 8.63 35.12
N LYS A 34 18.20 7.80 35.56
CA LYS A 34 17.89 6.55 36.28
C LYS A 34 17.05 6.77 37.55
N ASP A 35 17.15 7.96 38.18
CA ASP A 35 16.49 8.25 39.45
C ASP A 35 15.00 8.62 39.30
N ASN A 36 14.59 9.13 38.13
CA ASN A 36 13.22 9.56 37.88
C ASN A 36 12.50 8.77 36.77
N LEU A 37 13.18 7.85 36.10
CA LEU A 37 12.69 7.06 34.96
C LEU A 37 11.36 6.35 35.27
N GLN A 38 11.22 5.76 36.45
CA GLN A 38 10.01 5.01 36.86
C GLN A 38 8.73 5.85 36.80
N LYS A 39 8.84 7.17 37.03
CA LYS A 39 7.70 8.10 36.96
C LYS A 39 7.10 8.19 35.55
N TYR A 40 7.88 7.87 34.52
CA TYR A 40 7.51 8.06 33.12
C TYR A 40 7.28 6.76 32.37
N LEU A 41 7.47 5.58 32.97
CA LEU A 41 7.27 4.32 32.25
C LEU A 41 5.80 4.03 31.98
N HIS A 42 4.90 4.30 32.93
CA HIS A 42 3.49 3.98 32.76
C HIS A 42 2.66 5.24 32.56
N VAL A 43 2.21 5.44 31.33
CA VAL A 43 1.21 6.46 30.96
C VAL A 43 -0.07 5.79 30.46
N PRO A 44 -1.24 6.43 30.62
CA PRO A 44 -2.47 5.96 29.99
C PRO A 44 -2.33 5.92 28.46
N SER A 45 -2.81 4.84 27.86
CA SER A 45 -2.87 4.69 26.41
C SER A 45 -3.78 5.74 25.75
N PRO A 46 -3.44 6.24 24.56
CA PRO A 46 -4.22 7.27 23.87
C PRO A 46 -5.44 6.71 23.15
N TYR A 47 -6.27 7.59 22.61
CA TYR A 47 -7.09 7.26 21.46
C TYR A 47 -6.21 7.20 20.20
N TRP A 48 -6.00 5.99 19.66
CA TRP A 48 -5.08 5.77 18.55
C TRP A 48 -5.46 6.50 17.26
N GLN A 49 -6.74 6.73 16.98
CA GLN A 49 -7.19 7.51 15.81
C GLN A 49 -6.67 8.96 15.81
N ASP A 50 -6.27 9.49 16.97
CA ASP A 50 -5.66 10.82 17.09
C ASP A 50 -4.14 10.81 16.91
N GLN A 51 -3.52 9.62 16.86
CA GLN A 51 -2.08 9.45 16.79
C GLN A 51 -1.58 9.35 15.36
N ILE A 52 -0.30 9.64 15.17
CA ILE A 52 0.46 9.39 13.95
C ILE A 52 1.67 8.57 14.34
N LEU A 53 1.77 7.35 13.82
CA LEU A 53 2.84 6.41 14.16
C LEU A 53 3.99 6.53 13.17
N TYR A 54 5.20 6.31 13.67
CA TYR A 54 6.43 6.26 12.88
C TYR A 54 7.10 4.89 13.07
N PHE A 55 7.13 4.08 12.02
CA PHE A 55 7.65 2.71 12.05
C PHE A 55 9.14 2.67 11.73
N ILE A 56 9.94 2.20 12.68
CA ILE A 56 11.39 2.15 12.67
C ILE A 56 11.88 0.70 12.61
N VAL A 57 12.75 0.41 11.63
CA VAL A 57 13.63 -0.76 11.68
C VAL A 57 14.86 -0.37 12.51
N THR A 58 14.97 -0.89 13.73
CA THR A 58 15.91 -0.38 14.75
C THR A 58 17.36 -0.37 14.25
N ASP A 59 17.86 -1.48 13.70
CA ASP A 59 19.22 -1.62 13.13
C ASP A 59 19.53 -0.61 12.01
N ARG A 60 18.50 -0.01 11.40
CA ARG A 60 18.64 0.85 10.23
C ARG A 60 18.44 2.34 10.52
N PHE A 61 18.10 2.71 11.76
CA PHE A 61 17.71 4.08 12.05
C PHE A 61 18.87 4.96 12.51
N MET A 62 19.54 4.63 13.61
CA MET A 62 20.66 5.43 14.10
C MET A 62 21.59 4.57 14.96
N ASP A 63 22.86 4.55 14.60
CA ASP A 63 23.96 3.97 15.40
C ASP A 63 24.28 4.96 16.54
N GLY A 64 23.76 4.65 17.73
CA GLY A 64 23.83 5.49 18.93
C GLY A 64 24.89 5.02 19.93
N ASP A 65 25.32 3.76 19.83
CA ASP A 65 26.37 3.14 20.63
C ASP A 65 27.19 2.11 19.83
N SER A 66 28.20 2.59 19.11
CA SER A 66 29.07 1.71 18.31
C SER A 66 29.78 0.58 19.07
N THR A 67 29.76 0.58 20.41
CA THR A 67 30.36 -0.47 21.23
C THR A 67 29.56 -1.77 21.24
N ASN A 68 28.28 -1.73 20.83
CA ASN A 68 27.41 -2.89 20.76
C ASN A 68 27.25 -3.47 19.34
N ASN A 69 27.86 -2.84 18.33
CA ASN A 69 27.69 -3.18 16.92
C ASN A 69 28.18 -4.59 16.54
N ASP A 70 29.33 -5.03 17.08
CA ASP A 70 30.00 -6.28 16.71
C ASP A 70 30.22 -7.14 17.96
N GLN A 71 29.58 -8.30 17.97
CA GLN A 71 29.66 -9.32 19.02
C GLN A 71 30.74 -10.38 18.71
N GLY A 72 31.45 -10.25 17.59
CA GLY A 72 32.62 -11.07 17.25
C GLY A 72 32.29 -12.42 16.62
N THR A 73 31.10 -12.59 16.04
CA THR A 73 30.65 -13.85 15.39
C THR A 73 30.51 -13.74 13.86
N GLY A 74 30.90 -12.59 13.30
CA GLY A 74 30.82 -12.31 11.86
C GLY A 74 29.41 -11.95 11.37
N GLU A 75 28.56 -11.47 12.27
CA GLU A 75 27.19 -11.00 12.08
C GLU A 75 27.11 -9.51 11.72
N TYR A 76 28.14 -8.74 12.03
CA TYR A 76 28.22 -7.31 11.76
C TYR A 76 29.04 -7.00 10.51
N LYS A 77 28.47 -6.19 9.62
CA LYS A 77 29.17 -5.63 8.45
C LYS A 77 28.49 -4.36 8.01
N LYS A 78 28.99 -3.23 8.51
CA LYS A 78 28.50 -1.90 8.16
C LYS A 78 28.47 -1.70 6.63
N GLY A 79 27.34 -1.22 6.12
CA GLY A 79 27.11 -0.96 4.69
C GLY A 79 26.51 -2.14 3.92
N ASP A 80 26.49 -3.34 4.50
CA ASP A 80 25.91 -4.53 3.88
C ASP A 80 24.52 -4.82 4.47
N GLY A 81 23.49 -4.79 3.64
CA GLY A 81 22.09 -4.92 4.08
C GLY A 81 21.71 -6.30 4.63
N ALA A 82 22.55 -7.31 4.38
CA ALA A 82 22.38 -8.66 4.90
C ALA A 82 22.88 -8.82 6.35
N TYR A 83 23.66 -7.87 6.86
CA TYR A 83 24.33 -7.92 8.17
C TYR A 83 23.78 -6.84 9.11
N TRP A 84 24.10 -6.94 10.40
CA TRP A 84 23.90 -5.84 11.33
C TRP A 84 24.70 -4.61 10.86
N ASN A 85 24.07 -3.43 10.93
CA ASN A 85 24.65 -2.15 10.51
C ASN A 85 24.91 -1.21 11.69
N GLY A 86 24.29 -1.46 12.85
CA GLY A 86 24.61 -0.81 14.12
C GLY A 86 23.52 0.09 14.69
N GLY A 87 22.33 0.15 14.11
CA GLY A 87 21.25 0.96 14.68
C GLY A 87 20.68 0.38 15.98
N ASP A 88 20.41 1.23 16.98
CA ASP A 88 20.09 0.76 18.33
C ASP A 88 19.06 1.64 19.07
N LEU A 89 18.61 1.19 20.25
CA LEU A 89 17.58 1.87 21.05
C LEU A 89 18.04 3.25 21.57
N LYS A 90 19.33 3.40 21.83
CA LYS A 90 19.94 4.66 22.26
C LYS A 90 19.97 5.65 21.10
N GLY A 91 20.22 5.19 19.88
CA GLY A 91 20.14 5.96 18.65
C GLY A 91 18.73 6.48 18.40
N ILE A 92 17.70 5.65 18.58
CA ILE A 92 16.30 6.10 18.55
C ILE A 92 16.07 7.19 19.62
N THR A 93 16.52 6.94 20.86
CA THR A 93 16.39 7.90 21.97
C THR A 93 17.03 9.26 21.64
N GLN A 94 18.22 9.26 21.05
CA GLN A 94 18.93 10.48 20.61
C GLN A 94 18.16 11.26 19.52
N LYS A 95 17.34 10.57 18.72
CA LYS A 95 16.57 11.15 17.60
C LYS A 95 15.11 11.45 17.93
N ILE A 96 14.66 11.29 19.18
CA ILE A 96 13.28 11.63 19.54
C ILE A 96 12.96 13.11 19.26
N ASN A 97 13.91 14.03 19.39
CA ASN A 97 13.67 15.45 19.04
C ASN A 97 13.38 15.62 17.53
N TYR A 98 14.06 14.89 16.67
CA TYR A 98 13.78 14.88 15.23
C TYR A 98 12.37 14.38 14.93
N LEU A 99 11.95 13.29 15.59
CA LEU A 99 10.59 12.74 15.47
C LEU A 99 9.53 13.72 15.99
N GLN A 100 9.79 14.38 17.12
CA GLN A 100 8.91 15.39 17.69
C GLN A 100 8.79 16.62 16.78
N GLU A 101 9.88 17.03 16.14
CA GLU A 101 9.90 18.11 15.17
C GLU A 101 9.11 17.75 13.92
N LEU A 102 9.20 16.51 13.42
CA LEU A 102 8.34 16.01 12.35
C LEU A 102 6.85 16.05 12.74
N GLY A 103 6.56 15.84 14.03
CA GLY A 103 5.23 15.98 14.62
C GLY A 103 4.49 14.67 14.88
N VAL A 104 5.15 13.53 14.63
CA VAL A 104 4.62 12.19 14.94
C VAL A 104 4.42 12.03 16.45
N THR A 105 3.50 11.15 16.85
CA THR A 105 3.09 11.01 18.25
C THR A 105 3.26 9.60 18.81
N GLY A 106 3.69 8.64 17.99
CA GLY A 106 4.08 7.32 18.45
C GLY A 106 5.20 6.74 17.60
N VAL A 107 5.99 5.87 18.20
CA VAL A 107 7.08 5.14 17.55
C VAL A 107 6.76 3.65 17.64
N TRP A 108 6.76 2.98 16.50
CA TRP A 108 6.73 1.52 16.41
C TRP A 108 8.13 1.05 16.05
N ILE A 109 8.70 0.15 16.85
CA ILE A 109 10.02 -0.46 16.58
C ILE A 109 9.88 -1.94 16.24
N THR A 110 10.76 -2.46 15.38
CA THR A 110 10.96 -3.91 15.17
C THR A 110 11.26 -4.64 16.48
N PRO A 111 11.13 -5.99 16.56
CA PRO A 111 11.20 -6.68 17.84
C PRO A 111 12.57 -6.45 18.52
N PRO A 112 12.58 -5.98 19.78
CA PRO A 112 13.83 -5.65 20.48
C PRO A 112 14.47 -6.86 21.18
N VAL A 113 13.79 -8.01 21.17
CA VAL A 113 14.20 -9.21 21.93
C VAL A 113 15.47 -9.84 21.37
N ALA A 114 16.16 -10.69 22.15
CA ALA A 114 17.37 -11.35 21.70
C ALA A 114 17.09 -12.26 20.49
N ASN A 115 17.93 -12.17 19.47
CA ASN A 115 17.78 -12.86 18.19
C ASN A 115 18.86 -13.92 17.97
N GLN A 116 18.60 -14.82 17.04
CA GLN A 116 19.61 -15.62 16.36
C GLN A 116 20.36 -14.70 15.40
N TRP A 117 21.62 -14.43 15.69
CA TRP A 117 22.37 -13.43 14.93
C TRP A 117 22.71 -13.90 13.52
N ARG A 118 23.06 -15.17 13.36
CA ARG A 118 23.49 -15.74 12.09
C ARG A 118 23.09 -17.20 11.98
N ASN A 119 22.63 -17.58 10.79
CA ASN A 119 22.50 -18.97 10.38
C ASN A 119 23.26 -19.15 9.06
N PRO A 120 24.32 -19.99 8.99
CA PRO A 120 25.11 -20.20 7.78
C PRO A 120 24.35 -20.74 6.56
N GLN A 121 23.14 -21.27 6.75
CA GLN A 121 22.26 -21.69 5.65
C GLN A 121 21.68 -20.50 4.88
N HIS A 122 21.68 -19.31 5.50
CA HIS A 122 21.12 -18.09 4.94
C HIS A 122 22.22 -17.08 4.63
N THR A 123 21.96 -16.22 3.64
CA THR A 123 22.85 -15.10 3.31
C THR A 123 22.68 -13.91 4.25
N GLY A 124 21.57 -13.85 5.00
CA GLY A 124 21.22 -12.78 5.95
C GLY A 124 21.50 -13.09 7.42
N THR A 125 21.26 -12.10 8.26
CA THR A 125 21.41 -12.12 9.73
C THR A 125 20.10 -11.72 10.40
N GLY A 126 19.95 -12.01 11.70
CA GLY A 126 18.75 -11.67 12.49
C GLY A 126 18.57 -10.17 12.79
N ASN A 127 19.17 -9.27 12.00
CA ASN A 127 19.19 -7.81 12.21
C ASN A 127 17.81 -7.13 12.12
N HIS A 128 16.81 -7.83 11.59
CA HIS A 128 15.44 -7.35 11.49
C HIS A 128 14.62 -7.62 12.76
N GLY A 129 15.10 -8.47 13.67
CA GLY A 129 14.48 -8.73 14.97
C GLY A 129 13.48 -9.90 15.01
N TYR A 130 13.23 -10.59 13.90
CA TYR A 130 12.18 -11.62 13.78
C TYR A 130 12.67 -13.06 14.00
N TRP A 131 13.92 -13.27 14.39
CA TRP A 131 14.51 -14.59 14.65
C TRP A 131 14.80 -14.75 16.14
N ALA A 132 13.77 -14.74 16.98
CA ALA A 132 13.97 -14.78 18.43
C ALA A 132 14.83 -15.98 18.86
N SER A 133 15.77 -15.74 19.76
CA SER A 133 16.52 -16.76 20.52
C SER A 133 16.16 -16.74 22.00
N ARG A 134 15.69 -15.59 22.51
CA ARG A 134 15.06 -15.40 23.81
C ARG A 134 14.06 -14.25 23.75
N LEU A 135 12.97 -14.33 24.50
CA LEU A 135 11.92 -13.31 24.60
C LEU A 135 12.07 -12.40 25.83
N ASP A 136 12.89 -12.78 26.81
CA ASP A 136 13.06 -12.09 28.11
C ASP A 136 14.23 -11.10 28.17
N GLN A 137 14.95 -10.93 27.06
CA GLN A 137 16.16 -10.11 26.99
C GLN A 137 16.14 -9.23 25.75
N VAL A 138 16.72 -8.03 25.85
CA VAL A 138 17.00 -7.15 24.71
C VAL A 138 18.18 -7.73 23.92
N ASP A 139 18.14 -7.69 22.59
CA ASP A 139 19.28 -8.09 21.78
C ASP A 139 20.48 -7.18 22.05
N LYS A 140 21.66 -7.79 22.21
CA LYS A 140 22.89 -7.07 22.56
C LYS A 140 23.27 -6.01 21.54
N HIS A 141 22.93 -6.19 20.25
CA HIS A 141 23.16 -5.16 19.23
C HIS A 141 22.28 -3.92 19.41
N LEU A 142 21.14 -4.07 20.09
CA LEU A 142 20.16 -2.99 20.26
C LEU A 142 20.34 -2.23 21.59
N GLY A 143 21.09 -2.80 22.54
CA GLY A 143 21.37 -2.21 23.85
C GLY A 143 20.99 -3.16 24.99
N ASP A 144 20.60 -2.57 26.13
CA ASP A 144 20.12 -3.32 27.30
C ASP A 144 18.71 -2.91 27.76
N LEU A 145 18.21 -3.56 28.81
CA LEU A 145 16.90 -3.23 29.40
C LEU A 145 16.82 -1.76 29.87
N GLY A 146 17.92 -1.21 30.35
CA GLY A 146 18.01 0.19 30.76
C GLY A 146 17.86 1.16 29.59
N ASP A 147 18.49 0.86 28.45
CA ASP A 147 18.30 1.63 27.22
C ASP A 147 16.84 1.57 26.74
N TYR A 148 16.21 0.39 26.84
CA TYR A 148 14.82 0.25 26.40
C TYR A 148 13.84 1.03 27.31
N LYS A 149 14.05 0.94 28.62
CA LYS A 149 13.32 1.76 29.60
C LYS A 149 13.54 3.26 29.38
N MET A 150 14.77 3.66 29.03
CA MET A 150 15.11 5.06 28.74
C MET A 150 14.38 5.57 27.49
N LEU A 151 14.32 4.77 26.42
CA LEU A 151 13.55 5.07 25.21
C LEU A 151 12.08 5.34 25.56
N SER A 152 11.44 4.39 26.24
CA SER A 152 10.04 4.49 26.66
C SER A 152 9.78 5.75 27.51
N ALA A 153 10.54 5.92 28.60
CA ALA A 153 10.40 7.08 29.49
C ALA A 153 10.62 8.41 28.76
N THR A 154 11.56 8.46 27.81
CA THR A 154 11.84 9.68 27.04
C THR A 154 10.70 10.01 26.07
N LEU A 155 10.12 9.00 25.40
CA LEU A 155 8.92 9.17 24.57
C LEU A 155 7.74 9.69 25.40
N HIS A 156 7.43 9.04 26.52
CA HIS A 156 6.33 9.43 27.39
C HIS A 156 6.50 10.83 27.98
N SER A 157 7.73 11.23 28.33
CA SER A 157 8.02 12.59 28.82
C SER A 157 7.68 13.70 27.81
N LYS A 158 7.54 13.33 26.52
CA LYS A 158 7.19 14.20 25.40
C LYS A 158 5.77 13.95 24.88
N GLY A 159 4.98 13.14 25.58
CA GLY A 159 3.62 12.79 25.17
C GLY A 159 3.57 11.90 23.93
N MET A 160 4.62 11.11 23.70
CA MET A 160 4.71 10.13 22.61
C MET A 160 4.61 8.72 23.16
N TYR A 161 4.18 7.77 22.33
CA TYR A 161 3.91 6.38 22.71
C TYR A 161 4.87 5.40 22.03
N LEU A 162 5.09 4.24 22.64
CA LEU A 162 5.98 3.18 22.18
C LEU A 162 5.18 1.92 21.83
N ILE A 163 5.25 1.49 20.57
CA ILE A 163 4.71 0.22 20.09
C ILE A 163 5.86 -0.74 19.84
N GLN A 164 5.76 -1.95 20.38
CA GLN A 164 6.71 -3.03 20.16
C GLN A 164 6.16 -4.02 19.14
N ASP A 165 6.99 -4.40 18.17
CA ASP A 165 6.71 -5.57 17.34
C ASP A 165 6.93 -6.86 18.13
N VAL A 166 6.05 -7.83 17.92
CA VAL A 166 5.96 -9.07 18.69
C VAL A 166 5.76 -10.26 17.76
N VAL A 167 6.62 -11.27 17.92
CA VAL A 167 6.52 -12.55 17.21
C VAL A 167 6.06 -13.61 18.19
N VAL A 168 4.91 -14.21 17.93
CA VAL A 168 4.36 -15.34 18.72
C VAL A 168 4.36 -16.65 17.93
N ASN A 169 4.56 -16.58 16.62
CA ASN A 169 4.48 -17.74 15.74
C ASN A 169 5.70 -18.64 15.84
N HIS A 170 6.90 -18.06 15.83
CA HIS A 170 8.14 -18.82 15.65
C HIS A 170 9.31 -18.24 16.45
N PHE A 171 10.34 -19.05 16.59
CA PHE A 171 11.70 -18.63 16.94
C PHE A 171 12.58 -18.54 15.68
N GLY A 172 13.87 -18.25 15.83
CA GLY A 172 14.84 -18.37 14.72
C GLY A 172 14.88 -19.79 14.12
N ASP A 173 15.59 -19.92 13.00
CA ASP A 173 15.78 -21.20 12.31
C ASP A 173 16.89 -22.01 13.01
N PHE A 174 16.51 -22.94 13.89
CA PHE A 174 17.46 -23.73 14.68
C PHE A 174 17.52 -25.21 14.29
N TYR A 175 16.56 -25.72 13.52
CA TYR A 175 16.56 -27.10 13.04
C TYR A 175 16.00 -27.29 11.63
N THR A 176 16.37 -28.42 11.02
CA THR A 176 15.90 -28.85 9.70
C THR A 176 15.76 -30.38 9.61
N TYR A 177 15.34 -30.89 8.45
CA TYR A 177 15.28 -32.30 8.11
C TYR A 177 16.25 -32.64 6.95
N ASP A 178 17.26 -33.48 7.23
CA ASP A 178 18.27 -33.95 6.28
C ASP A 178 17.82 -35.25 5.59
N GLY A 179 16.64 -35.21 4.97
CA GLY A 179 15.98 -36.37 4.37
C GLY A 179 14.45 -36.25 4.37
N PRO A 180 13.73 -37.28 3.90
CA PRO A 180 12.26 -37.26 3.90
C PRO A 180 11.72 -37.13 5.32
N TYR A 181 10.78 -36.19 5.51
CA TYR A 181 10.01 -36.05 6.74
C TYR A 181 9.07 -37.26 6.94
N ASP A 182 8.97 -37.74 8.17
CA ASP A 182 8.12 -38.87 8.56
C ASP A 182 7.20 -38.43 9.70
N PRO A 183 5.90 -38.20 9.45
CA PRO A 183 4.98 -37.72 10.48
C PRO A 183 4.75 -38.72 11.62
N GLU A 184 5.04 -40.00 11.40
CA GLU A 184 4.93 -41.05 12.44
C GLU A 184 6.20 -41.12 13.31
N ASP A 185 7.32 -40.57 12.84
CA ASP A 185 8.59 -40.47 13.56
C ASP A 185 9.30 -39.15 13.22
N VAL A 186 8.85 -38.08 13.85
CA VAL A 186 9.38 -36.72 13.65
C VAL A 186 10.86 -36.58 14.03
N SER A 187 11.46 -37.57 14.70
CA SER A 187 12.90 -37.58 15.02
C SER A 187 13.78 -38.04 13.86
N LYS A 188 13.18 -38.74 12.89
CA LYS A 188 13.87 -39.29 11.73
C LYS A 188 14.33 -38.17 10.81
N ASN A 189 15.60 -38.22 10.43
CA ASN A 189 16.27 -37.19 9.62
C ASN A 189 16.32 -35.78 10.27
N PHE A 190 15.84 -35.62 11.52
CA PHE A 190 15.90 -34.36 12.23
C PHE A 190 17.35 -33.96 12.53
N LYS A 191 17.67 -32.68 12.33
CA LYS A 191 19.01 -32.14 12.50
C LYS A 191 18.95 -30.71 13.04
N LEU A 192 19.61 -30.49 14.18
CA LEU A 192 19.87 -29.14 14.67
C LEU A 192 20.91 -28.46 13.76
N HIS A 193 20.71 -27.17 13.51
CA HIS A 193 21.73 -26.32 12.91
C HIS A 193 22.90 -26.11 13.87
N ASP A 194 24.10 -25.92 13.30
CA ASP A 194 25.32 -25.62 14.05
C ASP A 194 25.37 -24.12 14.41
N VAL A 195 24.44 -23.74 15.28
CA VAL A 195 24.18 -22.39 15.79
C VAL A 195 23.88 -22.47 17.29
N GLU A 196 23.99 -21.35 18.01
CA GLU A 196 23.61 -21.32 19.42
C GLU A 196 22.10 -21.54 19.58
N GLN A 197 21.73 -22.64 20.20
CA GLN A 197 20.34 -23.05 20.40
C GLN A 197 19.64 -22.20 21.50
N PRO A 198 18.30 -22.07 21.46
CA PRO A 198 17.56 -21.37 22.51
C PRO A 198 17.84 -21.96 23.90
N LYS A 199 18.01 -21.08 24.88
CA LYS A 199 18.31 -21.45 26.29
C LYS A 199 17.19 -21.12 27.26
N GLN A 200 16.15 -20.43 26.80
CA GLN A 200 15.05 -19.99 27.64
C GLN A 200 14.01 -21.11 27.75
N TYR A 201 13.57 -21.44 28.96
CA TYR A 201 12.44 -22.34 29.16
C TYR A 201 11.11 -21.66 28.80
N PRO A 202 10.17 -22.35 28.13
CA PRO A 202 10.23 -23.73 27.64
C PRO A 202 10.87 -23.88 26.25
N PHE A 203 11.22 -22.78 25.59
CA PHE A 203 11.73 -22.72 24.21
C PHE A 203 13.07 -23.46 23.97
N ASN A 204 13.80 -23.85 25.02
CA ASN A 204 15.01 -24.67 24.92
C ASN A 204 14.73 -26.16 24.60
N HIS A 205 13.46 -26.55 24.48
CA HIS A 205 13.01 -27.90 24.13
C HIS A 205 12.72 -28.02 22.63
N ASN A 206 13.75 -27.79 21.81
CA ASN A 206 13.66 -27.73 20.35
C ASN A 206 14.37 -28.89 19.62
N ASP A 207 14.61 -30.03 20.29
CA ASP A 207 15.29 -31.19 19.69
C ASP A 207 14.34 -32.39 19.57
N ALA A 208 13.77 -32.61 18.37
CA ALA A 208 12.82 -33.69 18.13
C ALA A 208 13.38 -35.10 18.38
N ARG A 209 14.71 -35.26 18.53
CA ARG A 209 15.34 -36.55 18.87
C ARG A 209 15.15 -36.90 20.34
N LYS A 210 14.93 -35.92 21.21
CA LYS A 210 14.65 -36.13 22.63
C LYS A 210 13.17 -36.42 22.86
N GLU A 211 12.90 -37.46 23.61
CA GLU A 211 11.53 -37.85 23.98
C GLU A 211 10.84 -36.77 24.79
N GLU A 212 11.54 -36.18 25.77
CA GLU A 212 11.04 -35.08 26.60
C GLU A 212 10.56 -33.88 25.75
N ASP A 213 11.33 -33.46 24.75
CA ASP A 213 10.98 -32.31 23.90
C ASP A 213 9.73 -32.61 23.07
N ARG A 214 9.59 -33.85 22.57
CA ARG A 214 8.38 -34.31 21.86
C ARG A 214 7.16 -34.37 22.78
N GLU A 215 7.33 -34.83 24.01
CA GLU A 215 6.25 -34.91 25.01
C GLU A 215 5.80 -33.51 25.47
N LEU A 216 6.75 -32.59 25.66
CA LEU A 216 6.44 -31.20 25.99
C LEU A 216 5.74 -30.49 24.83
N GLY A 217 6.08 -30.84 23.58
CA GLY A 217 5.39 -30.35 22.39
C GLY A 217 5.38 -28.83 22.28
N ILE A 218 6.54 -28.21 22.53
CA ILE A 218 6.72 -26.74 22.48
C ILE A 218 6.73 -26.23 21.04
N TYR A 219 7.28 -27.03 20.13
CA TYR A 219 7.35 -26.75 18.70
C TYR A 219 6.53 -27.76 17.92
N HIS A 220 6.01 -27.33 16.77
CA HIS A 220 5.59 -28.26 15.75
C HIS A 220 6.82 -28.77 14.99
N PHE A 221 7.34 -29.94 15.38
CA PHE A 221 8.48 -30.59 14.71
C PHE A 221 8.10 -31.06 13.30
N THR A 222 8.20 -30.15 12.35
CA THR A 222 7.73 -30.27 10.97
C THR A 222 8.69 -29.53 10.04
N PRO A 223 8.71 -29.85 8.73
CA PRO A 223 9.43 -29.04 7.74
C PRO A 223 8.64 -27.79 7.34
N SER A 224 9.24 -26.94 6.52
CA SER A 224 8.52 -25.84 5.86
C SER A 224 7.33 -26.30 5.03
N PHE A 225 6.16 -25.71 5.28
CA PHE A 225 4.97 -26.05 4.51
C PHE A 225 5.12 -25.72 3.03
N THR A 226 4.38 -26.47 2.22
CA THR A 226 4.48 -26.43 0.75
C THR A 226 3.20 -25.89 0.12
N ASP A 227 2.07 -26.10 0.80
CA ASP A 227 0.75 -25.73 0.33
C ASP A 227 0.21 -24.53 1.12
N HIS A 228 0.28 -23.34 0.51
CA HIS A 228 -0.28 -22.11 1.06
C HIS A 228 -1.82 -22.05 1.00
N SER A 229 -2.51 -23.14 0.66
CA SER A 229 -3.96 -23.27 0.81
C SER A 229 -4.37 -24.16 1.98
N ASP A 230 -3.46 -25.03 2.46
CA ASP A 230 -3.69 -25.94 3.58
C ASP A 230 -3.59 -25.20 4.93
N THR A 231 -4.71 -25.09 5.62
CA THR A 231 -4.80 -24.40 6.91
C THR A 231 -4.06 -25.11 8.04
N ILE A 232 -3.93 -26.44 7.98
CA ILE A 232 -3.18 -27.20 8.99
C ILE A 232 -1.70 -26.87 8.82
N GLN A 233 -1.18 -27.01 7.60
CA GLN A 233 0.19 -26.63 7.28
C GLN A 233 0.49 -25.17 7.65
N LYS A 234 -0.39 -24.22 7.32
CA LYS A 234 -0.18 -22.81 7.71
C LYS A 234 -0.02 -22.55 9.20
N THR A 235 -0.61 -23.39 10.05
CA THR A 235 -0.68 -23.15 11.50
C THR A 235 0.12 -24.15 12.33
N GLN A 236 0.68 -25.17 11.68
CA GLN A 236 1.36 -26.28 12.35
C GLN A 236 2.65 -26.69 11.64
N PHE A 237 3.07 -25.99 10.59
CA PHE A 237 4.32 -26.25 9.89
C PHE A 237 5.18 -24.99 9.86
N GLN A 238 6.50 -25.18 9.74
CA GLN A 238 7.44 -24.07 9.64
C GLN A 238 7.08 -23.11 8.50
N PHE A 239 7.18 -21.81 8.78
CA PHE A 239 7.10 -20.76 7.78
C PHE A 239 8.52 -20.28 7.46
N ALA A 240 8.97 -20.47 6.21
CA ALA A 240 10.30 -20.07 5.76
C ALA A 240 11.45 -20.64 6.64
N ASP A 241 11.33 -21.92 7.00
CA ASP A 241 12.26 -22.70 7.83
C ASP A 241 12.35 -22.24 9.30
N LEU A 242 11.50 -21.30 9.73
CA LEU A 242 11.49 -20.81 11.12
C LEU A 242 10.81 -21.81 12.05
N ASP A 243 11.43 -22.05 13.22
CA ASP A 243 10.96 -23.00 14.23
C ASP A 243 9.56 -22.62 14.75
N ASP A 244 8.53 -23.33 14.29
CA ASP A 244 7.12 -23.02 14.55
C ASP A 244 6.69 -23.42 15.97
N LEU A 245 6.21 -22.46 16.74
CA LEU A 245 5.74 -22.68 18.12
C LEU A 245 4.36 -23.32 18.12
N ASN A 246 4.19 -24.35 18.94
CA ASN A 246 2.88 -24.94 19.21
C ASN A 246 2.09 -24.03 20.15
N THR A 247 1.48 -23.00 19.60
CA THR A 247 0.68 -22.01 20.34
C THR A 247 -0.63 -22.56 20.89
N SER A 248 -1.04 -23.79 20.54
CA SER A 248 -2.14 -24.51 21.21
C SER A 248 -1.75 -25.04 22.60
N ASN A 249 -0.43 -25.15 22.87
CA ASN A 249 0.10 -25.65 24.13
C ASN A 249 -0.06 -24.59 25.25
N PRO A 250 -0.73 -24.93 26.38
CA PRO A 250 -0.91 -23.99 27.50
C PRO A 250 0.40 -23.44 28.07
N LEU A 251 1.46 -24.26 28.12
CA LEU A 251 2.77 -23.84 28.61
C LEU A 251 3.41 -22.79 27.70
N VAL A 252 3.24 -22.93 26.39
CA VAL A 252 3.69 -21.92 25.40
C VAL A 252 2.87 -20.63 25.58
N ARG A 253 1.54 -20.72 25.70
CA ARG A 253 0.69 -19.54 25.92
C ARG A 253 1.07 -18.77 27.18
N ASP A 254 1.32 -19.47 28.28
CA ASP A 254 1.71 -18.86 29.56
C ASP A 254 3.10 -18.24 29.48
N ALA A 255 4.07 -18.92 28.89
CA ALA A 255 5.39 -18.36 28.65
C ALA A 255 5.30 -17.08 27.78
N LEU A 256 4.51 -17.08 26.71
CA LEU A 256 4.32 -15.89 25.88
C LEU A 256 3.66 -14.75 26.67
N ARG A 257 2.62 -15.01 27.47
CA ARG A 257 1.97 -13.99 28.31
C ARG A 257 2.93 -13.41 29.34
N GLU A 258 3.73 -14.24 29.99
CA GLU A 258 4.76 -13.81 30.94
C GLU A 258 5.75 -12.86 30.27
N ASN A 259 6.34 -13.28 29.15
CA ASN A 259 7.39 -12.52 28.46
C ASN A 259 6.87 -11.21 27.86
N PHE A 260 5.70 -11.23 27.21
CA PHE A 260 5.14 -10.00 26.65
C PHE A 260 4.51 -9.11 27.72
N GLY A 261 3.96 -9.69 28.79
CA GLY A 261 3.53 -8.94 29.96
C GLY A 261 4.69 -8.22 30.66
N TYR A 262 5.86 -8.86 30.74
CA TYR A 262 7.09 -8.29 31.28
C TYR A 262 7.49 -6.99 30.56
N TRP A 263 7.35 -6.90 29.24
CA TRP A 263 7.64 -5.67 28.50
C TRP A 263 6.66 -4.53 28.83
N ILE A 264 5.40 -4.84 29.13
CA ILE A 264 4.41 -3.85 29.58
C ILE A 264 4.74 -3.36 30.99
N THR A 265 5.10 -4.27 31.90
CA THR A 265 5.37 -3.93 33.31
C THR A 265 6.73 -3.27 33.51
N GLU A 266 7.78 -3.71 32.81
CA GLU A 266 9.13 -3.22 33.04
C GLU A 266 9.48 -2.03 32.15
N VAL A 267 9.07 -2.05 30.89
CA VAL A 267 9.41 -1.00 29.92
C VAL A 267 8.27 -0.01 29.73
N GLY A 268 7.03 -0.43 29.95
CA GLY A 268 5.88 0.46 29.84
C GLY A 268 5.38 0.68 28.42
N VAL A 269 5.66 -0.25 27.50
CA VAL A 269 5.14 -0.21 26.12
C VAL A 269 3.63 0.05 26.09
N ASP A 270 3.16 0.71 25.03
CA ASP A 270 1.76 1.16 24.88
C ASP A 270 0.93 0.31 23.92
N GLY A 271 1.60 -0.57 23.17
CA GLY A 271 0.95 -1.44 22.23
C GLY A 271 1.88 -2.49 21.65
N PHE A 272 1.26 -3.51 21.07
CA PHE A 272 1.92 -4.54 20.29
C PHE A 272 1.42 -4.54 18.85
N ARG A 273 2.38 -4.62 17.92
CA ARG A 273 2.12 -5.10 16.57
C ARG A 273 2.50 -6.57 16.54
N PHE A 274 1.60 -7.43 16.09
CA PHE A 274 1.83 -8.87 16.01
C PHE A 274 2.23 -9.27 14.60
N ASP A 275 3.36 -9.95 14.52
CA ASP A 275 3.85 -10.59 13.30
C ASP A 275 2.99 -11.80 12.90
N THR A 276 2.81 -11.96 11.59
CA THR A 276 2.19 -13.13 10.94
C THR A 276 0.97 -13.76 11.65
N PRO A 277 -0.06 -13.01 12.11
CA PRO A 277 -1.14 -13.60 12.89
C PRO A 277 -1.94 -14.69 12.17
N HIS A 278 -1.89 -14.68 10.84
CA HIS A 278 -2.56 -15.62 9.97
C HIS A 278 -1.92 -17.01 9.90
N MET A 279 -0.77 -17.18 10.56
CA MET A 279 -0.11 -18.46 10.79
C MET A 279 -0.40 -19.02 12.19
N VAL A 280 -1.20 -18.34 13.01
CA VAL A 280 -1.53 -18.76 14.39
C VAL A 280 -3.04 -18.94 14.53
N GLU A 281 -3.49 -19.96 15.26
CA GLU A 281 -4.92 -20.28 15.36
C GLU A 281 -5.72 -19.18 16.08
N HIS A 282 -6.97 -18.95 15.64
CA HIS A 282 -7.86 -17.93 16.26
C HIS A 282 -8.07 -18.11 17.77
N ASP A 283 -8.07 -19.35 18.25
CA ASP A 283 -8.23 -19.64 19.68
C ASP A 283 -7.08 -19.11 20.52
N PHE A 284 -5.85 -19.04 19.97
CA PHE A 284 -4.72 -18.42 20.63
C PHE A 284 -4.98 -16.93 20.86
N TRP A 285 -5.42 -16.17 19.85
CA TRP A 285 -5.54 -14.71 19.95
C TRP A 285 -6.52 -14.27 21.05
N HIS A 286 -7.68 -14.93 21.15
CA HIS A 286 -8.59 -14.65 22.25
C HIS A 286 -7.95 -14.98 23.60
N SER A 287 -7.33 -16.15 23.69
CA SER A 287 -6.73 -16.66 24.91
C SER A 287 -5.59 -15.74 25.39
N PHE A 288 -4.61 -15.48 24.53
CA PHE A 288 -3.43 -14.67 24.79
C PHE A 288 -3.78 -13.24 25.25
N LEU A 289 -4.81 -12.64 24.66
CA LEU A 289 -5.19 -11.26 24.95
C LEU A 289 -6.17 -11.11 26.12
N HIS A 290 -7.13 -12.04 26.28
CA HIS A 290 -8.31 -11.82 27.13
C HIS A 290 -8.52 -12.84 28.26
N ASP A 291 -7.70 -13.89 28.37
CA ASP A 291 -7.89 -14.90 29.41
C ASP A 291 -7.55 -14.40 30.82
N LYS A 292 -8.32 -14.94 31.79
CA LYS A 292 -8.14 -14.74 33.24
C LYS A 292 -7.68 -16.00 33.96
N GLY A 293 -7.53 -17.11 33.21
CA GLY A 293 -7.57 -18.46 33.75
C GLY A 293 -6.23 -19.10 34.07
N SER A 294 -5.10 -18.47 33.73
CA SER A 294 -3.77 -18.95 34.08
C SER A 294 -3.09 -18.04 35.10
N ASP A 295 -1.87 -18.40 35.53
CA ASP A 295 -1.06 -17.59 36.44
C ASP A 295 -0.66 -16.22 35.85
N TYR A 296 -0.81 -16.06 34.52
CA TYR A 296 -0.54 -14.84 33.79
C TYR A 296 -1.82 -14.29 33.14
N LEU A 297 -2.14 -13.03 33.42
CA LEU A 297 -3.27 -12.36 32.79
C LEU A 297 -3.06 -12.21 31.28
N GLY A 298 -4.15 -12.32 30.52
CA GLY A 298 -4.16 -11.91 29.12
C GLY A 298 -3.67 -10.47 28.95
N ILE A 299 -2.99 -10.20 27.85
CA ILE A 299 -2.27 -8.94 27.61
C ILE A 299 -3.16 -7.70 27.78
N ASP A 300 -4.38 -7.71 27.23
CA ASP A 300 -5.28 -6.56 27.33
C ASP A 300 -5.77 -6.34 28.76
N LEU A 301 -5.88 -7.41 29.55
CA LEU A 301 -6.27 -7.34 30.96
C LEU A 301 -5.13 -6.82 31.83
N LEU A 302 -3.90 -7.29 31.60
CA LEU A 302 -2.72 -6.75 32.26
C LEU A 302 -2.54 -5.26 31.97
N ALA A 303 -2.66 -4.86 30.70
CA ALA A 303 -2.56 -3.46 30.31
C ALA A 303 -3.65 -2.59 30.98
N GLN A 304 -4.88 -3.10 31.10
CA GLN A 304 -5.95 -2.42 31.84
C GLN A 304 -5.62 -2.22 33.33
N GLN A 305 -4.96 -3.18 33.98
CA GLN A 305 -4.51 -3.03 35.37
C GLN A 305 -3.46 -1.92 35.53
N LEU A 306 -2.70 -1.65 34.47
CA LEU A 306 -1.70 -0.58 34.40
C LEU A 306 -2.25 0.73 33.81
N GLU A 307 -3.58 0.94 33.87
CA GLU A 307 -4.31 2.11 33.37
C GLU A 307 -4.22 2.35 31.84
N LYS A 308 -3.71 1.39 31.07
CA LYS A 308 -3.66 1.42 29.59
C LYS A 308 -4.94 0.83 28.97
N LYS A 309 -6.07 1.49 29.21
CA LYS A 309 -7.43 1.01 28.79
C LYS A 309 -7.64 0.87 27.28
N HIS A 310 -6.76 1.45 26.47
CA HIS A 310 -6.75 1.44 25.01
C HIS A 310 -5.41 0.90 24.50
N PHE A 311 -4.77 -0.04 25.20
CA PHE A 311 -3.55 -0.70 24.71
C PHE A 311 -3.74 -1.19 23.27
N LEU A 312 -2.82 -0.85 22.35
CA LEU A 312 -2.97 -1.24 20.95
C LEU A 312 -2.58 -2.70 20.76
N THR A 313 -3.43 -3.48 20.11
CA THR A 313 -3.11 -4.85 19.66
C THR A 313 -3.41 -4.93 18.18
N ALA A 314 -2.37 -4.85 17.34
CA ALA A 314 -2.52 -4.72 15.89
C ALA A 314 -1.84 -5.86 15.13
N GLY A 315 -2.60 -6.64 14.36
CA GLY A 315 -2.06 -7.76 13.59
C GLY A 315 -1.57 -7.39 12.19
N GLU A 316 -0.46 -8.00 11.75
CA GLU A 316 -0.05 -8.02 10.34
C GLU A 316 -0.78 -9.11 9.55
N VAL A 317 -2.03 -8.80 9.19
CA VAL A 317 -2.83 -9.73 8.41
C VAL A 317 -2.70 -9.40 6.91
N ALA A 318 -1.62 -9.90 6.30
CA ALA A 318 -1.22 -9.63 4.91
C ALA A 318 -2.11 -10.36 3.86
N PHE A 319 -3.39 -10.00 3.80
CA PHE A 319 -4.28 -10.43 2.71
C PHE A 319 -4.43 -9.36 1.64
N PHE A 320 -4.16 -9.74 0.39
CA PHE A 320 -4.21 -8.86 -0.78
C PHE A 320 -5.49 -9.13 -1.59
N PRO A 321 -6.55 -8.29 -1.43
CA PRO A 321 -7.82 -8.56 -2.09
C PRO A 321 -7.76 -8.31 -3.59
N LYS A 322 -8.49 -9.12 -4.36
CA LYS A 322 -8.74 -8.88 -5.80
C LYS A 322 -9.45 -7.52 -6.01
N PRO A 323 -9.34 -6.91 -7.21
CA PRO A 323 -10.09 -5.69 -7.51
C PRO A 323 -11.59 -5.93 -7.34
N PHE A 324 -12.30 -4.97 -6.75
CA PHE A 324 -13.75 -5.04 -6.52
C PHE A 324 -14.23 -6.29 -5.78
N ASP A 325 -13.38 -6.84 -4.90
CA ASP A 325 -13.67 -8.01 -4.08
C ASP A 325 -13.51 -7.74 -2.57
N HIS A 326 -14.37 -8.41 -1.80
CA HIS A 326 -14.45 -8.30 -0.34
C HIS A 326 -13.68 -9.39 0.40
N SER A 327 -13.20 -10.46 -0.26
CA SER A 327 -12.64 -11.64 0.43
C SER A 327 -11.49 -11.28 1.36
N GLY A 328 -10.46 -10.59 0.87
CA GLY A 328 -9.31 -10.19 1.70
C GLY A 328 -9.69 -9.26 2.86
N THR A 329 -10.69 -8.39 2.70
CA THR A 329 -11.22 -7.57 3.81
C THR A 329 -11.94 -8.43 4.85
N LYS A 330 -12.74 -9.40 4.41
CA LYS A 330 -13.46 -10.31 5.31
C LYS A 330 -12.52 -11.24 6.06
N GLU A 331 -11.49 -11.76 5.39
CA GLU A 331 -10.44 -12.58 6.02
C GLU A 331 -9.67 -11.75 7.05
N ALA A 332 -9.22 -10.55 6.69
CA ALA A 332 -8.51 -9.67 7.62
C ALA A 332 -9.35 -9.31 8.85
N ARG A 333 -10.66 -9.10 8.70
CA ARG A 333 -11.59 -8.81 9.80
C ARG A 333 -11.65 -9.93 10.85
N LYS A 334 -11.47 -11.20 10.48
CA LYS A 334 -11.63 -12.34 11.41
C LYS A 334 -10.72 -12.22 12.63
N TYR A 335 -9.54 -11.63 12.47
CA TYR A 335 -8.53 -11.44 13.51
C TYR A 335 -8.89 -10.36 14.56
N LEU A 336 -10.00 -9.65 14.38
CA LEU A 336 -10.59 -8.82 15.43
C LEU A 336 -11.54 -9.62 16.35
N GLY A 337 -11.83 -10.87 15.97
CA GLY A 337 -12.77 -11.74 16.66
C GLY A 337 -14.21 -11.24 16.56
N THR A 338 -15.00 -11.64 17.55
CA THR A 338 -16.41 -11.24 17.69
C THR A 338 -16.63 -10.51 19.01
N LYS A 339 -17.78 -9.86 19.19
CA LYS A 339 -18.13 -9.22 20.47
C LYS A 339 -18.06 -10.18 21.67
N ASN A 340 -18.36 -11.46 21.47
CA ASN A 340 -18.38 -12.47 22.54
C ASN A 340 -17.03 -13.19 22.70
N LYS A 341 -16.19 -13.15 21.66
CA LYS A 341 -14.86 -13.75 21.65
C LYS A 341 -13.91 -12.76 20.94
N PRO A 342 -13.55 -11.65 21.60
CA PRO A 342 -12.69 -10.63 21.01
C PRO A 342 -11.28 -11.20 20.81
N GLU A 343 -10.61 -10.75 19.76
CA GLU A 343 -9.19 -11.03 19.51
C GLU A 343 -8.44 -9.70 19.57
N MET A 344 -7.72 -9.31 18.51
CA MET A 344 -7.01 -8.03 18.43
C MET A 344 -7.99 -6.85 18.27
N ASN A 345 -7.55 -5.64 18.63
CA ASN A 345 -8.36 -4.42 18.49
C ASN A 345 -8.03 -3.57 17.24
N SER A 346 -6.99 -3.96 16.49
CA SER A 346 -6.61 -3.34 15.23
C SER A 346 -5.88 -4.35 14.31
N ILE A 347 -5.63 -3.94 13.07
CA ILE A 347 -4.79 -4.62 12.09
C ILE A 347 -4.11 -3.60 11.19
N LEU A 348 -2.99 -3.99 10.57
CA LEU A 348 -2.45 -3.29 9.42
C LEU A 348 -3.45 -3.35 8.25
N ASN A 349 -3.77 -2.19 7.68
CA ASN A 349 -4.79 -2.06 6.65
C ASN A 349 -4.27 -2.43 5.24
N PHE A 350 -3.75 -3.66 5.08
CA PHE A 350 -3.33 -4.20 3.79
C PHE A 350 -4.41 -4.12 2.69
N PRO A 351 -5.71 -4.33 2.98
CA PRO A 351 -6.74 -4.12 1.96
C PRO A 351 -6.76 -2.71 1.38
N LEU A 352 -6.56 -1.68 2.22
CA LEU A 352 -6.44 -0.30 1.74
C LEU A 352 -5.10 -0.03 1.07
N ASN A 353 -3.98 -0.50 1.64
CA ASN A 353 -2.65 -0.36 1.04
C ASN A 353 -2.61 -0.92 -0.40
N THR A 354 -3.24 -2.08 -0.63
CA THR A 354 -3.38 -2.69 -1.96
C THR A 354 -4.14 -1.75 -2.93
N ALA A 355 -5.22 -1.12 -2.47
CA ALA A 355 -5.99 -0.18 -3.30
C ALA A 355 -5.22 1.14 -3.56
N ILE A 356 -4.43 1.61 -2.57
CA ILE A 356 -3.53 2.75 -2.73
C ILE A 356 -2.50 2.45 -3.81
N ASN A 357 -1.80 1.31 -3.74
CA ASN A 357 -0.81 0.93 -4.74
C ASN A 357 -1.44 0.83 -6.15
N ARG A 358 -2.61 0.19 -6.27
CA ARG A 358 -3.34 0.11 -7.55
C ARG A 358 -3.66 1.49 -8.13
N VAL A 359 -4.19 2.42 -7.33
CA VAL A 359 -4.63 3.71 -7.86
C VAL A 359 -3.47 4.68 -8.10
N PHE A 360 -2.55 4.79 -7.14
CA PHE A 360 -1.48 5.79 -7.20
C PHE A 360 -0.26 5.30 -8.00
N ILE A 361 0.09 4.02 -7.93
CA ILE A 361 1.27 3.46 -8.62
C ILE A 361 0.87 2.84 -9.97
N GLU A 362 -0.09 1.92 -9.97
CA GLU A 362 -0.51 1.22 -11.19
C GLU A 362 -1.47 2.07 -12.06
N LYS A 363 -1.83 3.28 -11.60
CA LYS A 363 -2.73 4.21 -12.31
C LYS A 363 -4.11 3.58 -12.65
N LYS A 364 -4.63 2.73 -11.74
CA LYS A 364 -5.99 2.15 -11.85
C LYS A 364 -7.08 3.20 -11.58
N PRO A 365 -8.35 2.93 -11.94
CA PRO A 365 -9.42 3.87 -11.66
C PRO A 365 -9.62 4.11 -10.17
N THR A 366 -9.94 5.36 -9.83
CA THR A 366 -10.15 5.80 -8.44
C THR A 366 -11.37 5.17 -7.79
N SER A 367 -12.32 4.63 -8.57
CA SER A 367 -13.41 3.77 -8.07
C SER A 367 -12.90 2.53 -7.31
N THR A 368 -11.66 2.10 -7.54
CA THR A 368 -10.99 1.07 -6.74
C THR A 368 -10.86 1.48 -5.27
N LEU A 369 -10.50 2.75 -5.00
CA LEU A 369 -10.47 3.30 -3.64
C LEU A 369 -11.89 3.42 -3.07
N SER A 370 -12.85 3.91 -3.86
CA SER A 370 -14.25 4.00 -3.44
C SER A 370 -14.80 2.66 -2.98
N PHE A 371 -14.58 1.61 -3.78
CA PHE A 371 -14.98 0.26 -3.44
C PHE A 371 -14.31 -0.20 -2.14
N ARG A 372 -13.00 -0.03 -2.03
CA ARG A 372 -12.25 -0.49 -0.85
C ARG A 372 -12.67 0.24 0.42
N LEU A 373 -12.86 1.55 0.38
CA LEU A 373 -13.30 2.34 1.52
C LEU A 373 -14.72 1.94 1.96
N LYS A 374 -15.65 1.75 1.01
CA LYS A 374 -17.00 1.22 1.33
C LYS A 374 -16.93 -0.17 1.96
N SER A 375 -16.13 -1.06 1.37
CA SER A 375 -15.88 -2.40 1.93
C SER A 375 -15.35 -2.33 3.35
N ILE A 376 -14.44 -1.39 3.65
CA ILE A 376 -13.93 -1.20 5.01
C ILE A 376 -15.03 -0.69 5.95
N GLN A 377 -15.80 0.31 5.54
CA GLN A 377 -16.92 0.86 6.34
C GLN A 377 -18.00 -0.18 6.65
N GLU A 378 -18.27 -1.09 5.72
CA GLU A 378 -19.25 -2.16 5.88
C GLU A 378 -18.75 -3.32 6.76
N ASN A 379 -17.45 -3.62 6.70
CA ASN A 379 -16.89 -4.81 7.34
C ASN A 379 -16.20 -4.52 8.68
N PHE A 380 -15.72 -3.31 8.95
CA PHE A 380 -15.05 -2.99 10.20
C PHE A 380 -15.91 -2.11 11.11
N GLN A 381 -16.21 -2.61 12.31
CA GLN A 381 -16.96 -1.84 13.31
C GLN A 381 -16.20 -0.59 13.77
N ARG A 382 -14.88 -0.67 13.81
CA ARG A 382 -13.95 0.41 14.23
C ARG A 382 -12.90 0.63 13.15
N SER A 383 -13.33 1.06 11.97
CA SER A 383 -12.42 1.41 10.87
C SER A 383 -11.47 2.57 11.23
N ASP A 384 -11.83 3.38 12.23
CA ASP A 384 -11.02 4.44 12.80
C ASP A 384 -9.79 3.94 13.57
N GLN A 385 -9.69 2.64 13.88
CA GLN A 385 -8.56 2.05 14.59
C GLN A 385 -7.57 1.32 13.68
N LEU A 386 -7.89 1.13 12.39
CA LEU A 386 -7.01 0.43 11.44
C LEU A 386 -5.74 1.23 11.18
N LEU A 387 -4.60 0.55 11.05
CA LEU A 387 -3.31 1.18 10.77
C LEU A 387 -3.15 1.39 9.25
N ASN A 388 -3.25 2.64 8.80
CA ASN A 388 -3.14 3.02 7.39
C ASN A 388 -1.70 3.37 7.02
N PHE A 389 -1.15 2.71 5.99
CA PHE A 389 0.23 2.91 5.55
C PHE A 389 0.32 2.83 4.02
N ILE A 390 1.35 3.48 3.44
CA ILE A 390 1.61 3.45 2.00
C ILE A 390 2.71 2.45 1.61
N ASP A 391 3.66 2.22 2.50
CA ASP A 391 4.73 1.22 2.39
C ASP A 391 5.20 0.77 3.78
N ASN A 392 6.02 -0.28 3.81
CA ASN A 392 6.56 -0.90 5.01
C ASN A 392 7.91 -1.59 4.71
N HIS A 393 8.37 -2.46 5.61
CA HIS A 393 9.66 -3.14 5.54
C HIS A 393 9.74 -4.39 4.65
N ASP A 394 8.63 -4.83 4.04
CA ASP A 394 8.56 -6.10 3.27
C ASP A 394 8.27 -5.91 1.78
N ALA A 395 8.05 -4.66 1.37
CA ALA A 395 7.82 -4.31 -0.03
C ALA A 395 8.74 -3.18 -0.47
N PRO A 396 9.07 -3.07 -1.77
CA PRO A 396 9.71 -1.89 -2.31
C PRO A 396 8.93 -0.62 -1.93
N ARG A 397 9.66 0.42 -1.50
CA ARG A 397 9.07 1.70 -1.10
C ARG A 397 8.23 2.30 -2.21
N LEU A 398 7.20 3.07 -1.84
CA LEU A 398 6.30 3.68 -2.82
C LEU A 398 7.07 4.58 -3.81
N LEU A 399 8.03 5.36 -3.31
CA LEU A 399 8.85 6.26 -4.14
C LEU A 399 9.76 5.50 -5.12
N ALA A 400 10.20 4.28 -4.80
CA ALA A 400 11.00 3.46 -5.70
C ALA A 400 10.22 3.00 -6.94
N LYS A 401 8.88 3.02 -6.85
CA LYS A 401 7.96 2.59 -7.91
C LYS A 401 7.18 3.75 -8.54
N SER A 402 7.43 4.98 -8.10
CA SER A 402 6.63 6.16 -8.50
C SER A 402 7.45 7.46 -8.41
N ASP A 403 6.79 8.58 -8.14
CA ASP A 403 7.39 9.91 -8.08
C ASP A 403 6.96 10.68 -6.83
N ARG A 404 7.63 11.81 -6.57
CA ARG A 404 7.37 12.68 -5.40
C ARG A 404 5.91 13.08 -5.30
N GLN A 405 5.29 13.46 -6.41
CA GLN A 405 3.94 14.00 -6.44
C GLN A 405 2.91 12.92 -6.11
N THR A 406 3.09 11.73 -6.68
CA THR A 406 2.29 10.53 -6.36
C THR A 406 2.39 10.17 -4.87
N MET A 407 3.60 10.16 -4.31
CA MET A 407 3.81 9.92 -2.88
C MET A 407 3.17 11.00 -2.00
N ARG A 408 3.23 12.28 -2.43
CA ARG A 408 2.56 13.39 -1.72
C ARG A 408 1.04 13.19 -1.68
N GLN A 409 0.42 12.78 -2.78
CA GLN A 409 -1.02 12.51 -2.83
C GLN A 409 -1.40 11.31 -1.94
N ALA A 410 -0.61 10.22 -1.97
CA ALA A 410 -0.85 9.05 -1.12
C ALA A 410 -0.73 9.37 0.38
N LEU A 411 0.25 10.19 0.77
CA LEU A 411 0.42 10.67 2.15
C LEU A 411 -0.72 11.59 2.58
N LEU A 412 -1.15 12.54 1.73
CA LEU A 412 -2.32 13.37 2.01
C LEU A 412 -3.56 12.49 2.22
N PHE A 413 -3.76 11.49 1.37
CA PHE A 413 -4.89 10.58 1.45
C PHE A 413 -4.93 9.83 2.80
N ILE A 414 -3.86 9.17 3.23
CA ILE A 414 -3.87 8.45 4.53
C ILE A 414 -3.99 9.40 5.73
N MET A 415 -3.60 10.67 5.59
CA MET A 415 -3.70 11.68 6.64
C MET A 415 -5.10 12.26 6.81
N THR A 416 -5.97 12.13 5.79
CA THR A 416 -7.28 12.79 5.74
C THR A 416 -8.47 11.83 5.74
N ILE A 417 -8.23 10.52 5.90
CA ILE A 417 -9.27 9.49 6.10
C ILE A 417 -9.29 8.94 7.54
N PRO A 418 -10.35 8.22 7.95
CA PRO A 418 -10.37 7.49 9.23
C PRO A 418 -9.27 6.42 9.31
N GLY A 419 -8.80 6.17 10.54
CA GLY A 419 -7.71 5.23 10.83
C GLY A 419 -6.50 5.94 11.43
N VAL A 420 -5.47 5.16 11.76
CA VAL A 420 -4.21 5.63 12.35
C VAL A 420 -3.14 5.67 11.25
N PRO A 421 -2.65 6.85 10.83
CA PRO A 421 -1.58 6.92 9.83
C PRO A 421 -0.27 6.38 10.40
N VAL A 422 0.40 5.52 9.63
CA VAL A 422 1.74 4.98 9.91
C VAL A 422 2.68 5.45 8.81
N ILE A 423 3.73 6.15 9.21
CA ILE A 423 4.82 6.61 8.32
C ILE A 423 6.00 5.65 8.49
N TYR A 424 6.45 5.02 7.42
CA TYR A 424 7.65 4.19 7.44
C TYR A 424 8.91 5.05 7.41
N TYR A 425 9.89 4.75 8.26
CA TYR A 425 11.02 5.64 8.51
C TYR A 425 11.73 6.09 7.24
N GLY A 426 12.16 7.36 7.16
CA GLY A 426 12.87 7.90 6.00
C GLY A 426 11.99 8.21 4.80
N THR A 427 10.68 8.01 4.89
CA THR A 427 9.70 8.55 3.93
C THR A 427 9.86 10.06 3.77
N GLU A 428 10.02 10.76 4.89
CA GLU A 428 10.25 12.20 4.98
C GLU A 428 11.63 12.64 4.45
N GLN A 429 12.51 11.68 4.14
CA GLN A 429 13.85 11.87 3.58
C GLN A 429 14.02 11.20 2.22
N GLU A 430 12.90 10.78 1.61
CA GLU A 430 12.83 10.26 0.25
C GLU A 430 13.70 9.01 0.03
N LEU A 431 13.81 8.16 1.06
CA LEU A 431 14.48 6.86 0.91
C LEU A 431 13.74 5.99 -0.11
N ILE A 432 14.50 5.23 -0.91
CA ILE A 432 13.96 4.32 -1.93
C ILE A 432 14.23 2.85 -1.62
N GLY A 433 15.27 2.54 -0.85
CA GLY A 433 15.57 1.16 -0.47
C GLY A 433 14.64 0.62 0.63
N MET A 434 14.17 -0.61 0.47
CA MET A 434 13.20 -1.27 1.38
C MET A 434 13.59 -1.19 2.86
N ARG A 435 14.87 -1.47 3.19
CA ARG A 435 15.43 -1.35 4.55
C ARG A 435 16.70 -0.48 4.56
N GLN A 436 16.72 0.58 3.74
CA GLN A 436 17.84 1.51 3.63
C GLN A 436 18.09 2.24 4.95
N THR A 437 19.35 2.38 5.36
CA THR A 437 19.71 3.04 6.63
C THR A 437 19.51 4.56 6.59
N MET A 438 19.20 5.17 7.74
CA MET A 438 19.11 6.64 7.88
C MET A 438 20.46 7.29 8.26
N PHE A 439 21.46 6.51 8.64
CA PHE A 439 22.76 7.04 9.08
C PHE A 439 23.87 6.74 8.08
N LYS A 440 24.86 7.61 8.04
CA LYS A 440 26.00 7.52 7.13
C LYS A 440 26.79 6.23 7.30
N GLY A 441 27.13 5.62 6.17
CA GLY A 441 27.94 4.42 6.07
C GLY A 441 27.13 3.13 6.24
N GLY A 442 25.85 3.21 6.62
CA GLY A 442 24.97 2.05 6.68
C GLY A 442 24.51 1.60 5.29
N ALA A 443 23.85 0.44 5.24
CA ALA A 443 23.33 -0.16 4.01
C ALA A 443 22.44 0.82 3.23
N GLY A 444 22.80 1.06 1.96
CA GLY A 444 22.10 1.98 1.07
C GLY A 444 22.35 3.47 1.31
N SER A 445 23.15 3.86 2.31
CA SER A 445 23.41 5.27 2.67
C SER A 445 24.90 5.52 2.94
N PRO A 446 25.79 5.33 1.95
CA PRO A 446 27.25 5.36 2.17
C PRO A 446 27.76 6.74 2.61
N ASP A 447 27.16 7.83 2.12
CA ASP A 447 27.81 9.14 2.12
C ASP A 447 27.19 10.18 3.07
N ARG A 448 25.96 9.97 3.55
CA ARG A 448 25.23 10.97 4.36
C ARG A 448 24.28 10.37 5.38
N ASP A 449 24.02 11.16 6.42
CA ASP A 449 22.88 10.98 7.32
C ASP A 449 21.61 11.55 6.67
N HIS A 450 20.46 10.99 7.03
CA HIS A 450 19.13 11.32 6.54
C HIS A 450 18.28 11.82 7.72
N PHE A 451 18.71 12.90 8.37
CA PHE A 451 17.97 13.53 9.48
C PHE A 451 17.80 15.03 9.24
N ASP A 452 17.66 15.44 7.97
CA ASP A 452 17.57 16.83 7.58
C ASP A 452 16.15 17.36 7.80
N THR A 453 15.95 18.17 8.84
CA THR A 453 14.65 18.79 9.15
C THR A 453 14.35 20.00 8.25
N GLU A 454 15.34 20.49 7.51
CA GLU A 454 15.19 21.61 6.60
C GLU A 454 14.80 21.17 5.17
N SER A 455 14.85 19.87 4.89
CA SER A 455 14.47 19.31 3.59
C SER A 455 13.02 19.67 3.24
N ASP A 456 12.77 19.92 1.96
CA ASP A 456 11.44 20.30 1.48
C ASP A 456 10.42 19.18 1.73
N TYR A 457 10.85 17.91 1.63
CA TYR A 457 10.00 16.76 1.88
C TYR A 457 9.70 16.55 3.38
N PHE A 458 10.66 16.79 4.28
CA PHE A 458 10.40 16.78 5.72
C PHE A 458 9.34 17.82 6.10
N LYS A 459 9.51 19.07 5.63
CA LYS A 459 8.54 20.16 5.84
C LYS A 459 7.17 19.84 5.25
N PHE A 460 7.14 19.18 4.09
CA PHE A 460 5.91 18.69 3.48
C PHE A 460 5.20 17.67 4.40
N VAL A 461 5.88 16.63 4.87
CA VAL A 461 5.28 15.62 5.77
C VAL A 461 4.82 16.27 7.08
N GLN A 462 5.63 17.16 7.66
CA GLN A 462 5.27 17.94 8.84
C GLN A 462 3.99 18.76 8.63
N SER A 463 3.81 19.36 7.45
CA SER A 463 2.62 20.14 7.13
C SER A 463 1.35 19.28 7.02
N LEU A 464 1.45 18.05 6.52
CA LEU A 464 0.34 17.08 6.50
C LEU A 464 -0.04 16.62 7.91
N ILE A 465 0.95 16.35 8.76
CA ILE A 465 0.72 16.01 10.16
C ILE A 465 0.02 17.17 10.87
N LYS A 466 0.46 18.42 10.62
CA LYS A 466 -0.20 19.62 11.14
C LYS A 466 -1.64 19.75 10.65
N LEU A 467 -1.90 19.50 9.36
CA LEU A 467 -3.25 19.49 8.78
C LEU A 467 -4.17 18.55 9.56
N ARG A 468 -3.76 17.30 9.77
CA ARG A 468 -4.55 16.30 10.53
C ARG A 468 -4.76 16.70 11.99
N LYS A 469 -3.70 17.14 12.68
CA LYS A 469 -3.78 17.47 14.12
C LYS A 469 -4.69 18.68 14.39
N THR A 470 -4.63 19.69 13.52
CA THR A 470 -5.41 20.93 13.67
C THR A 470 -6.87 20.81 13.24
N ASN A 471 -7.24 19.77 12.48
CA ASN A 471 -8.61 19.57 11.99
C ASN A 471 -9.16 18.23 12.50
N GLU A 472 -9.96 18.28 13.55
CA GLU A 472 -10.53 17.08 14.21
C GLU A 472 -11.38 16.23 13.26
N VAL A 473 -11.99 16.82 12.24
CA VAL A 473 -12.78 16.12 11.21
C VAL A 473 -12.00 15.01 10.51
N PHE A 474 -10.67 15.12 10.37
CA PHE A 474 -9.84 14.06 9.79
C PHE A 474 -9.53 12.91 10.76
N ARG A 475 -9.66 13.14 12.07
CA ARG A 475 -9.39 12.15 13.13
C ARG A 475 -10.66 11.44 13.60
N ARG A 476 -11.79 12.16 13.61
CA ARG A 476 -13.05 11.72 14.22
C ARG A 476 -14.25 11.76 13.27
N GLY A 477 -14.09 12.31 12.07
CA GLY A 477 -15.18 12.45 11.11
C GLY A 477 -15.52 11.15 10.38
N GLN A 478 -16.72 11.14 9.79
CA GLN A 478 -17.21 10.07 8.93
C GLN A 478 -16.87 10.36 7.47
N LEU A 479 -16.37 9.34 6.78
CA LEU A 479 -16.02 9.41 5.36
C LEU A 479 -17.25 9.16 4.49
N LYS A 480 -17.41 9.98 3.44
CA LYS A 480 -18.38 9.78 2.37
C LYS A 480 -17.71 10.01 1.02
N ILE A 481 -17.77 9.02 0.14
CA ILE A 481 -17.35 9.18 -1.26
C ILE A 481 -18.34 10.11 -1.99
N VAL A 482 -17.84 11.12 -2.68
CA VAL A 482 -18.65 12.10 -3.44
C VAL A 482 -18.53 11.86 -4.94
N ARG A 483 -17.30 11.63 -5.45
CA ARG A 483 -17.04 11.38 -6.88
C ARG A 483 -15.82 10.48 -7.07
N ASP A 484 -15.87 9.61 -8.07
CA ASP A 484 -14.73 8.82 -8.54
C ASP A 484 -14.75 8.69 -10.08
N ASN A 485 -13.73 8.02 -10.63
CA ASN A 485 -13.61 7.64 -12.03
C ASN A 485 -13.52 6.10 -12.12
N SER A 486 -14.27 5.50 -13.05
CA SER A 486 -14.34 4.05 -13.29
C SER A 486 -13.47 3.56 -14.45
N TYR A 487 -12.86 4.47 -15.22
CA TYR A 487 -12.21 4.15 -16.49
C TYR A 487 -10.70 4.31 -16.51
N GLY A 488 -10.16 5.02 -15.53
CA GLY A 488 -8.74 5.24 -15.43
C GLY A 488 -8.40 6.20 -14.30
N PRO A 489 -7.13 6.62 -14.21
CA PRO A 489 -6.72 7.60 -13.23
C PRO A 489 -7.48 8.91 -13.51
N GLY A 490 -7.79 9.66 -12.45
CA GLY A 490 -8.63 10.85 -12.57
C GLY A 490 -9.14 11.31 -11.23
N LEU A 491 -10.36 11.84 -11.22
CA LEU A 491 -10.95 12.41 -10.02
C LEU A 491 -11.22 11.38 -8.94
N PHE A 492 -10.88 11.74 -7.72
CA PHE A 492 -11.34 11.12 -6.49
C PHE A 492 -11.70 12.22 -5.50
N VAL A 493 -12.99 12.34 -5.17
CA VAL A 493 -13.52 13.36 -4.26
C VAL A 493 -14.28 12.69 -3.14
N TYR A 494 -13.92 13.02 -1.91
CA TYR A 494 -14.61 12.54 -0.72
C TYR A 494 -14.77 13.64 0.31
N GLU A 495 -15.76 13.46 1.16
CA GLU A 495 -16.11 14.34 2.25
C GLU A 495 -15.83 13.64 3.58
N MET A 496 -15.17 14.35 4.48
CA MET A 496 -15.06 14.00 5.89
C MET A 496 -16.00 14.91 6.68
N ARG A 497 -16.87 14.33 7.51
CA ARG A 497 -17.87 15.09 8.26
C ARG A 497 -17.83 14.79 9.76
N LEU A 498 -17.82 15.84 10.57
CA LEU A 498 -17.94 15.81 12.02
C LEU A 498 -18.89 16.93 12.45
N ASP A 499 -20.09 16.56 12.89
CA ASP A 499 -21.17 17.49 13.21
C ASP A 499 -21.47 18.46 12.04
N ASP A 500 -21.25 19.77 12.26
CA ASP A 500 -21.42 20.84 11.28
C ASP A 500 -20.15 21.15 10.47
N VAL A 501 -19.01 20.55 10.83
CA VAL A 501 -17.74 20.70 10.10
C VAL A 501 -17.65 19.64 9.01
N SER A 502 -17.50 20.10 7.78
CA SER A 502 -17.25 19.25 6.61
C SER A 502 -15.95 19.66 5.94
N ALA A 503 -15.12 18.67 5.61
CA ALA A 503 -13.94 18.83 4.78
C ALA A 503 -14.11 18.08 3.46
N LEU A 504 -13.90 18.76 2.34
CA LEU A 504 -13.88 18.16 1.00
C LEU A 504 -12.44 18.01 0.54
N ILE A 505 -12.09 16.80 0.11
CA ILE A 505 -10.79 16.48 -0.44
C ILE A 505 -10.96 16.14 -1.91
N PHE A 506 -10.23 16.83 -2.76
CA PHE A 506 -10.13 16.58 -4.20
C PHE A 506 -8.76 15.98 -4.49
N ILE A 507 -8.69 14.88 -5.23
CA ILE A 507 -7.46 14.29 -5.72
C ILE A 507 -7.65 14.02 -7.22
N ASN A 508 -6.76 14.54 -8.05
CA ASN A 508 -6.62 14.14 -9.44
C ASN A 508 -5.44 13.18 -9.55
N THR A 509 -5.68 11.88 -9.72
CA THR A 509 -4.61 10.89 -9.89
C THR A 509 -4.09 10.78 -11.32
N SER A 510 -4.69 11.51 -12.26
CA SER A 510 -4.29 11.55 -13.67
C SER A 510 -3.10 12.47 -13.90
N GLU A 511 -2.30 12.13 -14.91
CA GLU A 511 -1.26 12.99 -15.50
C GLU A 511 -1.85 14.14 -16.34
N LYS A 512 -3.18 14.25 -16.42
CA LYS A 512 -3.91 15.16 -17.29
C LYS A 512 -4.87 16.03 -16.48
N LEU A 513 -5.23 17.18 -17.01
CA LEU A 513 -6.29 18.02 -16.45
C LEU A 513 -7.59 17.22 -16.30
N GLN A 514 -8.29 17.41 -15.18
CA GLN A 514 -9.58 16.76 -14.94
C GLN A 514 -10.69 17.76 -14.63
N LEU A 515 -11.85 17.53 -15.22
CA LEU A 515 -13.05 18.34 -15.00
C LEU A 515 -13.83 17.82 -13.79
N VAL A 516 -14.00 18.66 -12.77
CA VAL A 516 -15.03 18.51 -11.75
C VAL A 516 -16.28 19.24 -12.25
N ASP A 517 -17.32 18.49 -12.55
CA ASP A 517 -18.55 19.01 -13.15
C ASP A 517 -19.80 18.67 -12.31
N GLY A 518 -20.63 19.67 -12.06
CA GLY A 518 -21.93 19.51 -11.42
C GLY A 518 -21.85 18.85 -10.04
N LEU A 519 -20.77 19.08 -9.29
CA LEU A 519 -20.56 18.41 -8.00
C LEU A 519 -21.41 19.08 -6.92
N SER A 520 -22.48 18.40 -6.50
CA SER A 520 -23.35 18.88 -5.42
C SER A 520 -22.68 18.76 -4.05
N VAL A 521 -22.63 19.88 -3.32
CA VAL A 521 -21.98 20.01 -2.01
C VAL A 521 -22.91 20.65 -0.98
N PRO A 522 -23.96 19.95 -0.51
CA PRO A 522 -24.98 20.53 0.35
C PRO A 522 -24.45 21.02 1.70
N THR A 523 -23.26 20.61 2.13
CA THR A 523 -22.61 21.00 3.38
C THR A 523 -21.75 22.26 3.28
N PHE A 524 -21.57 22.80 2.06
CA PHE A 524 -20.87 24.04 1.79
C PHE A 524 -21.89 25.12 1.40
N ASN A 525 -21.82 26.26 2.08
CA ASN A 525 -22.63 27.43 1.70
C ASN A 525 -22.06 28.08 0.43
N PRO A 526 -22.90 28.80 -0.33
CA PRO A 526 -22.42 29.57 -1.48
C PRO A 526 -21.32 30.56 -1.07
N GLY A 527 -20.28 30.65 -1.89
CA GLY A 527 -19.13 31.53 -1.63
C GLY A 527 -17.80 30.90 -2.02
N ASN A 528 -16.72 31.62 -1.71
CA ASN A 528 -15.35 31.20 -2.02
C ASN A 528 -14.63 30.69 -0.77
N TYR A 529 -14.00 29.53 -0.90
CA TYR A 529 -13.24 28.85 0.15
C TYR A 529 -11.77 28.81 -0.23
N VAL A 530 -10.90 29.10 0.74
CA VAL A 530 -9.45 28.93 0.56
C VAL A 530 -9.06 27.53 1.00
N SER A 531 -8.20 26.90 0.21
CA SER A 531 -7.69 25.57 0.53
C SER A 531 -6.93 25.57 1.85
N LYS A 532 -7.19 24.58 2.71
CA LYS A 532 -6.36 24.28 3.89
C LYS A 532 -5.05 23.62 3.49
N TYR A 533 -5.02 22.98 2.32
CA TYR A 533 -3.86 22.28 1.83
C TYR A 533 -3.92 22.04 0.33
N SER A 534 -2.84 22.31 -0.39
CA SER A 534 -2.73 22.08 -1.83
C SER A 534 -1.44 21.33 -2.18
N ILE A 535 -1.58 20.42 -3.15
CA ILE A 535 -0.49 19.69 -3.80
C ILE A 535 -0.66 19.97 -5.29
N GLY A 536 0.37 20.52 -5.94
CA GLY A 536 0.43 20.76 -7.39
C GLY A 536 -0.78 21.49 -7.97
N GLY A 537 -0.72 22.82 -8.10
CA GLY A 537 -1.70 23.59 -8.86
C GLY A 537 -1.80 25.04 -8.39
N GLN A 538 -2.47 25.88 -9.18
CA GLN A 538 -2.67 27.31 -8.85
C GLN A 538 -4.05 27.61 -8.22
N ASN A 539 -5.00 26.69 -8.33
CA ASN A 539 -6.34 26.87 -7.80
C ASN A 539 -6.39 26.62 -6.29
N GLU A 540 -6.14 27.67 -5.51
CA GLU A 540 -6.31 27.67 -4.05
C GLU A 540 -7.74 28.07 -3.62
N ILE A 541 -8.56 28.53 -4.56
CA ILE A 541 -9.92 29.01 -4.31
C ILE A 541 -10.92 28.02 -4.90
N LEU A 542 -11.82 27.54 -4.05
CA LEU A 542 -12.99 26.78 -4.43
C LEU A 542 -14.22 27.68 -4.41
N SER A 543 -14.87 27.84 -5.56
CA SER A 543 -16.11 28.60 -5.70
C SER A 543 -17.32 27.66 -5.62
N VAL A 544 -18.24 27.95 -4.70
CA VAL A 544 -19.50 27.22 -4.53
C VAL A 544 -20.64 28.13 -4.99
N SER A 545 -21.40 27.69 -6.00
CA SER A 545 -22.52 28.46 -6.55
C SER A 545 -23.69 28.57 -5.56
N ASN A 546 -24.65 29.44 -5.86
CA ASN A 546 -25.89 29.56 -5.08
C ASN A 546 -26.67 28.24 -4.95
N ASP A 547 -26.58 27.37 -5.97
CA ASP A 547 -27.21 26.04 -5.97
C ASP A 547 -26.36 24.97 -5.26
N ARG A 548 -25.26 25.39 -4.62
CA ARG A 548 -24.29 24.52 -3.94
C ARG A 548 -23.67 23.49 -4.88
N ILE A 549 -23.29 23.96 -6.06
CA ILE A 549 -22.60 23.19 -7.09
C ILE A 549 -21.18 23.72 -7.25
N ILE A 550 -20.24 22.80 -7.48
CA ILE A 550 -18.86 23.10 -7.87
C ILE A 550 -18.65 22.64 -9.30
N ASP A 551 -18.14 23.57 -10.10
CA ASP A 551 -17.57 23.34 -11.43
C ASP A 551 -16.15 23.90 -11.42
N MET A 552 -15.15 23.05 -11.71
CA MET A 552 -13.75 23.49 -11.78
C MET A 552 -12.89 22.54 -12.62
N VAL A 553 -11.75 23.03 -13.07
CA VAL A 553 -10.68 22.20 -13.64
C VAL A 553 -9.61 21.99 -12.57
N LEU A 554 -9.23 20.73 -12.38
CA LEU A 554 -8.15 20.32 -11.50
C LEU A 554 -6.90 20.00 -12.31
N ASP A 555 -5.77 20.54 -11.86
CA ASP A 555 -4.47 20.32 -12.47
C ASP A 555 -4.06 18.83 -12.40
N ALA A 556 -3.22 18.38 -13.32
CA ALA A 556 -2.65 17.04 -13.32
C ALA A 556 -1.93 16.75 -12.00
N LYS A 557 -2.13 15.55 -11.44
CA LYS A 557 -1.57 15.11 -10.15
C LYS A 557 -1.77 16.11 -9.00
N SER A 558 -2.86 16.88 -9.04
CA SER A 558 -3.20 17.84 -7.99
C SER A 558 -3.98 17.20 -6.86
N ALA A 559 -3.89 17.78 -5.66
CA ALA A 559 -4.82 17.47 -4.58
C ALA A 559 -5.06 18.69 -3.70
N GLN A 560 -6.30 18.85 -3.22
CA GLN A 560 -6.72 20.04 -2.48
C GLN A 560 -7.69 19.64 -1.36
N ALA A 561 -7.57 20.27 -0.18
CA ALA A 561 -8.45 20.04 0.96
C ALA A 561 -9.11 21.35 1.41
N TYR A 562 -10.44 21.39 1.43
CA TYR A 562 -11.24 22.56 1.82
C TYR A 562 -12.09 22.23 3.04
N VAL A 563 -12.28 23.20 3.95
CA VAL A 563 -13.14 23.05 5.13
C VAL A 563 -14.24 24.11 5.08
N ASN A 564 -15.48 23.72 5.37
CA ASN A 564 -16.66 24.57 5.19
C ASN A 564 -16.73 25.79 6.14
N THR A 565 -15.87 25.85 7.15
CA THR A 565 -15.80 26.95 8.11
C THR A 565 -15.04 28.18 7.60
N ASP A 566 -14.29 28.07 6.49
CA ASP A 566 -13.35 29.10 6.03
C ASP A 566 -13.78 29.70 4.68
N HIS A 567 -14.90 30.43 4.69
CA HIS A 567 -15.46 31.05 3.47
C HIS A 567 -15.72 32.54 3.58
N SER A 568 -15.69 33.19 2.42
CA SER A 568 -16.29 34.51 2.25
C SER A 568 -17.76 34.35 1.82
N GLN A 569 -18.65 35.19 2.35
CA GLN A 569 -20.09 35.19 2.01
C GLN A 569 -20.41 35.88 0.67
N ALA A 570 -19.41 36.06 -0.21
CA ALA A 570 -19.64 36.68 -1.50
C ALA A 570 -20.53 35.77 -2.35
N LYS A 571 -21.62 36.32 -2.91
CA LYS A 571 -22.47 35.56 -3.85
C LYS A 571 -21.68 35.24 -5.11
N PHE A 572 -21.71 33.98 -5.52
CA PHE A 572 -21.17 33.52 -6.79
C PHE A 572 -22.33 33.17 -7.73
N ASP A 573 -22.62 34.10 -8.64
CA ASP A 573 -23.67 33.98 -9.65
C ASP A 573 -23.04 33.59 -10.98
N LEU A 574 -23.55 32.51 -11.60
CA LEU A 574 -23.15 32.10 -12.95
C LEU A 574 -23.93 32.91 -14.00
N HIS A 575 -23.23 33.41 -15.03
CA HIS A 575 -23.80 34.27 -16.07
C HIS A 575 -23.97 33.53 -17.40
N GLY A 576 -24.75 32.44 -17.41
CA GLY A 576 -25.00 31.70 -18.63
C GLY A 576 -25.70 30.37 -18.39
N THR A 577 -25.99 29.65 -19.48
CA THR A 577 -26.51 28.29 -19.41
C THR A 577 -25.92 27.46 -20.55
N ILE A 578 -25.63 26.20 -20.26
CA ILE A 578 -25.38 25.17 -21.26
C ILE A 578 -26.21 23.94 -20.90
N GLY A 579 -26.77 23.26 -21.89
CA GLY A 579 -27.61 22.09 -21.69
C GLY A 579 -27.34 21.04 -22.76
N LEU A 580 -27.43 19.78 -22.36
CA LEU A 580 -27.32 18.60 -23.23
C LEU A 580 -28.71 17.95 -23.41
N ASN A 581 -29.24 17.93 -24.63
CA ASN A 581 -30.61 17.51 -24.90
C ASN A 581 -30.76 15.99 -25.08
N ASN A 582 -29.68 15.28 -25.42
CA ASN A 582 -29.70 13.84 -25.69
C ASN A 582 -30.36 13.02 -24.57
N ASP A 583 -31.20 12.07 -24.97
CA ASP A 583 -31.71 11.02 -24.08
C ASP A 583 -30.74 9.84 -24.08
N PHE A 584 -30.44 9.34 -22.88
CA PHE A 584 -29.52 8.24 -22.63
C PHE A 584 -30.17 7.16 -21.76
N SER A 585 -31.50 7.05 -21.82
CA SER A 585 -32.25 6.01 -21.13
C SER A 585 -31.93 4.60 -21.65
N GLU A 586 -31.54 4.49 -22.93
CA GLU A 586 -31.18 3.22 -23.58
C GLU A 586 -29.66 3.00 -23.62
N ILE A 587 -29.27 1.72 -23.70
CA ILE A 587 -27.87 1.32 -23.89
C ILE A 587 -27.47 1.60 -25.33
N LEU A 588 -26.37 2.33 -25.53
CA LEU A 588 -25.81 2.59 -26.84
C LEU A 588 -25.02 1.39 -27.35
N THR A 589 -25.31 0.95 -28.57
CA THR A 589 -24.62 -0.16 -29.25
C THR A 589 -23.91 0.26 -30.53
N THR A 590 -23.95 1.56 -30.86
CA THR A 590 -23.33 2.16 -32.05
C THR A 590 -22.01 2.83 -31.69
N SER A 591 -21.07 2.85 -32.66
CA SER A 591 -19.74 3.45 -32.51
C SER A 591 -19.71 4.97 -32.70
N ALA A 592 -20.86 5.60 -32.88
CA ALA A 592 -21.00 7.05 -32.97
C ALA A 592 -22.38 7.49 -32.46
N ILE A 593 -22.46 8.76 -32.03
CA ILE A 593 -23.68 9.40 -31.59
C ILE A 593 -23.72 10.88 -32.00
N HIS A 594 -24.89 11.34 -32.44
CA HIS A 594 -25.16 12.76 -32.67
C HIS A 594 -25.59 13.44 -31.37
N LEU A 595 -24.81 14.39 -30.89
CA LEU A 595 -25.08 15.16 -29.68
C LEU A 595 -25.65 16.53 -30.03
N SER A 596 -26.58 17.02 -29.22
CA SER A 596 -27.13 18.37 -29.37
C SER A 596 -27.52 18.99 -28.03
N GLY A 597 -27.62 20.31 -28.02
CA GLY A 597 -27.91 21.05 -26.82
C GLY A 597 -28.29 22.50 -27.05
N LYS A 598 -28.52 23.21 -25.95
CA LYS A 598 -28.75 24.66 -25.93
C LYS A 598 -27.65 25.35 -25.15
N ALA A 599 -27.32 26.57 -25.54
CA ALA A 599 -26.34 27.40 -24.85
C ALA A 599 -26.68 28.89 -25.00
N MET A 600 -26.62 29.64 -23.91
CA MET A 600 -26.86 31.09 -23.87
C MET A 600 -25.87 31.76 -22.92
N GLY A 601 -25.27 32.88 -23.34
CA GLY A 601 -24.32 33.63 -22.53
C GLY A 601 -23.00 32.90 -22.24
N VAL A 602 -22.66 31.88 -23.02
CA VAL A 602 -21.40 31.13 -22.88
C VAL A 602 -20.57 31.11 -24.16
N GLU A 603 -19.26 31.09 -23.98
CA GLU A 603 -18.21 30.99 -25.00
C GLU A 603 -17.29 29.78 -24.72
N ASN A 604 -16.33 29.53 -25.61
CA ASN A 604 -15.33 28.44 -25.49
C ASN A 604 -15.96 27.08 -25.14
N MET A 605 -17.01 26.73 -25.88
CA MET A 605 -17.79 25.52 -25.61
C MET A 605 -17.07 24.25 -26.06
N GLY A 606 -17.26 23.17 -25.31
CA GLY A 606 -16.74 21.86 -25.68
C GLY A 606 -17.44 20.71 -24.98
N LEU A 607 -17.02 19.49 -25.32
CA LEU A 607 -17.45 18.25 -24.70
C LEU A 607 -16.28 17.58 -23.99
N VAL A 608 -16.54 17.12 -22.78
CA VAL A 608 -15.60 16.33 -21.96
C VAL A 608 -16.22 14.97 -21.68
N ILE A 609 -15.44 13.90 -21.82
CA ILE A 609 -15.85 12.52 -21.55
C ILE A 609 -15.08 12.02 -20.34
N ASP A 610 -15.79 11.45 -19.37
CA ASP A 610 -15.24 10.86 -18.13
C ASP A 610 -14.26 11.78 -17.38
N GLY A 611 -14.46 13.10 -17.50
CA GLY A 611 -13.65 14.13 -16.87
C GLY A 611 -12.33 14.47 -17.57
N ASP A 612 -11.98 13.86 -18.71
CA ASP A 612 -10.73 14.10 -19.45
C ASP A 612 -10.70 15.47 -20.14
N TYR A 613 -10.43 16.52 -19.34
CA TYR A 613 -10.46 17.91 -19.79
C TYR A 613 -9.33 18.22 -20.78
N GLU A 614 -8.19 17.54 -20.69
CA GLU A 614 -7.05 17.68 -21.60
C GLU A 614 -7.44 17.42 -23.06
N HIS A 615 -8.41 16.51 -23.28
CA HIS A 615 -8.92 16.14 -24.61
C HIS A 615 -10.29 16.76 -24.88
N LEU A 616 -10.54 17.97 -24.36
CA LEU A 616 -11.75 18.74 -24.63
C LEU A 616 -12.03 18.79 -26.13
N LEU A 617 -13.23 18.36 -26.53
CA LEU A 617 -13.68 18.37 -27.91
C LEU A 617 -14.40 19.70 -28.20
N PRO A 618 -13.84 20.61 -29.01
CA PRO A 618 -14.47 21.91 -29.25
C PRO A 618 -15.83 21.77 -29.96
N ILE A 619 -16.82 22.51 -29.50
CA ILE A 619 -18.12 22.61 -30.18
C ILE A 619 -18.04 23.81 -31.13
N THR A 620 -17.89 23.54 -32.42
CA THR A 620 -17.82 24.57 -33.48
C THR A 620 -19.16 24.78 -34.20
N ASN A 621 -20.05 23.79 -34.18
CA ASN A 621 -21.33 23.83 -34.89
C ASN A 621 -22.43 24.43 -34.00
N ARG A 622 -22.70 25.74 -34.19
CA ARG A 622 -23.66 26.51 -33.38
C ARG A 622 -24.62 27.32 -34.24
N ASN A 623 -25.91 27.28 -33.89
CA ASN A 623 -26.97 28.12 -34.47
C ASN A 623 -27.66 28.92 -33.36
N GLN A 624 -27.44 30.24 -33.30
CA GLN A 624 -27.96 31.16 -32.26
C GLN A 624 -27.74 30.62 -30.82
N ASN A 625 -28.72 29.87 -30.29
CA ASN A 625 -28.75 29.32 -28.93
C ASN A 625 -28.70 27.78 -28.89
N SER A 626 -28.38 27.12 -30.00
CA SER A 626 -28.31 25.66 -30.14
C SER A 626 -26.98 25.22 -30.70
N TRP A 627 -26.55 24.01 -30.35
CA TRP A 627 -25.31 23.42 -30.80
C TRP A 627 -25.48 21.93 -31.08
N PHE A 628 -24.60 21.38 -31.92
CA PHE A 628 -24.51 19.94 -32.15
C PHE A 628 -23.07 19.47 -32.35
N HIS A 629 -22.82 18.17 -32.15
CA HIS A 629 -21.52 17.55 -32.34
C HIS A 629 -21.68 16.05 -32.60
N ASP A 630 -21.01 15.50 -33.61
CA ASP A 630 -20.97 14.07 -33.85
C ASP A 630 -19.78 13.46 -33.11
N LEU A 631 -20.04 12.56 -32.17
CA LEU A 631 -19.03 11.96 -31.32
C LEU A 631 -18.80 10.50 -31.70
N SER A 632 -17.53 10.12 -31.91
CA SER A 632 -17.14 8.71 -31.98
C SER A 632 -17.05 8.09 -30.59
N LEU A 633 -17.59 6.89 -30.44
CA LEU A 633 -17.59 6.08 -29.22
C LEU A 633 -16.62 4.88 -29.34
N SER A 634 -15.96 4.69 -30.49
CA SER A 634 -15.10 3.52 -30.75
C SER A 634 -13.94 3.37 -29.76
N ASN A 635 -13.44 4.47 -29.21
CA ASN A 635 -12.32 4.47 -28.26
C ASN A 635 -12.76 4.32 -26.80
N LEU A 636 -14.05 4.26 -26.53
CA LEU A 636 -14.58 4.06 -25.18
C LEU A 636 -14.70 2.57 -24.89
N MET A 637 -14.38 2.17 -23.67
CA MET A 637 -14.66 0.83 -23.17
C MET A 637 -16.17 0.62 -23.04
N ASN A 638 -16.65 -0.63 -23.00
CA ASN A 638 -18.05 -0.86 -22.63
C ASN A 638 -18.26 -0.51 -21.14
N GLY A 639 -19.40 0.08 -20.80
CA GLY A 639 -19.72 0.50 -19.43
C GLY A 639 -20.50 1.82 -19.33
N LYS A 640 -20.62 2.35 -18.11
CA LYS A 640 -21.31 3.61 -17.78
C LYS A 640 -20.43 4.86 -17.86
N HIS A 641 -20.51 5.59 -18.96
CA HIS A 641 -19.73 6.80 -19.19
C HIS A 641 -20.46 8.06 -18.74
N ARG A 642 -19.69 9.13 -18.54
CA ARG A 642 -20.22 10.47 -18.33
C ARG A 642 -19.77 11.39 -19.46
N ILE A 643 -20.72 12.14 -20.00
CA ILE A 643 -20.47 13.19 -20.99
C ILE A 643 -20.93 14.53 -20.45
N THR A 644 -20.10 15.54 -20.65
CA THR A 644 -20.31 16.87 -20.08
C THR A 644 -20.12 17.93 -21.15
N ALA A 645 -21.17 18.69 -21.41
CA ALA A 645 -21.06 19.92 -22.18
C ALA A 645 -20.56 21.03 -21.26
N ILE A 646 -19.55 21.78 -21.69
CA ILE A 646 -18.99 22.90 -20.94
C ILE A 646 -19.06 24.20 -21.73
N GLY A 647 -19.05 25.32 -21.03
CA GLY A 647 -18.84 26.65 -21.59
C GLY A 647 -18.42 27.62 -20.48
N TYR A 648 -17.87 28.76 -20.88
CA TYR A 648 -17.43 29.81 -19.97
C TYR A 648 -18.31 31.04 -20.10
N ASP A 649 -18.73 31.62 -18.98
CA ASP A 649 -19.46 32.89 -19.00
C ASP A 649 -18.56 34.11 -19.25
N ASP A 650 -19.16 35.30 -19.30
CA ASP A 650 -18.48 36.57 -19.53
C ASP A 650 -17.48 36.96 -18.42
N LYS A 651 -17.53 36.29 -17.27
CA LYS A 651 -16.58 36.44 -16.16
C LYS A 651 -15.51 35.35 -16.13
N GLY A 652 -15.54 34.42 -17.09
CA GLY A 652 -14.62 33.28 -17.14
C GLY A 652 -14.99 32.15 -16.17
N SER A 653 -16.20 32.15 -15.62
CA SER A 653 -16.69 31.06 -14.77
C SER A 653 -17.08 29.87 -15.64
N LEU A 654 -16.64 28.67 -15.22
CA LEU A 654 -17.00 27.43 -15.87
C LEU A 654 -18.44 27.04 -15.56
N ILE A 655 -19.21 26.70 -16.60
CA ILE A 655 -20.58 26.21 -16.50
C ILE A 655 -20.64 24.86 -17.20
N THR A 656 -21.24 23.87 -16.53
CA THR A 656 -21.32 22.50 -17.06
C THR A 656 -22.75 21.97 -17.10
N SER A 657 -22.99 21.01 -18.00
CA SER A 657 -24.19 20.18 -18.03
C SER A 657 -23.82 18.76 -18.42
N SER A 658 -23.95 17.84 -17.48
CA SER A 658 -23.54 16.45 -17.66
C SER A 658 -24.71 15.48 -17.74
N LYS A 659 -24.52 14.39 -18.49
CA LYS A 659 -25.37 13.20 -18.47
C LYS A 659 -24.51 11.93 -18.41
N HIS A 660 -25.13 10.83 -17.99
CA HIS A 660 -24.52 9.51 -18.06
C HIS A 660 -25.15 8.72 -19.20
N PHE A 661 -24.38 7.83 -19.80
CA PHE A 661 -24.85 6.87 -20.80
C PHE A 661 -24.17 5.52 -20.58
N THR A 662 -24.77 4.43 -21.07
CA THR A 662 -24.15 3.10 -21.03
C THR A 662 -23.81 2.65 -22.44
N LEU A 663 -22.59 2.17 -22.65
CA LEU A 663 -22.08 1.68 -23.93
C LEU A 663 -21.90 0.17 -23.90
N ALA A 664 -22.34 -0.51 -24.95
CA ALA A 664 -22.17 -1.94 -25.19
C ALA A 664 -21.91 -2.20 -26.69
N LEU A 665 -20.72 -1.84 -27.16
CA LEU A 665 -20.25 -2.17 -28.50
C LEU A 665 -20.05 -3.69 -28.64
N PRO A 666 -20.33 -4.27 -29.83
CA PRO A 666 -20.09 -5.68 -30.08
C PRO A 666 -18.59 -6.01 -30.08
N THR A 667 -18.26 -7.17 -29.54
CA THR A 667 -16.90 -7.74 -29.58
C THR A 667 -16.73 -8.56 -30.86
N LYS A 668 -15.64 -8.31 -31.59
CA LYS A 668 -15.21 -9.04 -32.79
C LYS A 668 -13.95 -9.83 -32.44
N HIS A 669 -14.00 -11.16 -32.53
CA HIS A 669 -12.80 -12.00 -32.52
C HIS A 669 -12.01 -11.75 -33.81
N LEU A 670 -10.71 -11.49 -33.68
CA LEU A 670 -9.83 -11.23 -34.82
C LEU A 670 -9.05 -12.47 -35.22
N PHE A 671 -8.43 -13.14 -34.24
CA PHE A 671 -7.44 -14.17 -34.50
C PHE A 671 -7.23 -15.08 -33.29
N HIS A 672 -6.81 -16.31 -33.56
CA HIS A 672 -6.37 -17.30 -32.58
C HIS A 672 -4.98 -17.79 -32.99
N TYR A 673 -4.00 -17.66 -32.08
CA TYR A 673 -2.64 -18.16 -32.23
C TYR A 673 -2.45 -19.39 -31.34
N GLU A 674 -1.93 -20.48 -31.90
CA GLU A 674 -1.45 -21.64 -31.14
C GLU A 674 0.07 -21.60 -31.08
N ASP A 675 0.62 -21.90 -29.90
CA ASP A 675 2.06 -21.95 -29.65
C ASP A 675 2.55 -23.40 -29.51
N GLU A 676 3.86 -23.63 -29.68
CA GLU A 676 4.44 -24.92 -29.34
C GLU A 676 4.35 -25.13 -27.81
N ILE A 677 4.15 -26.36 -27.35
CA ILE A 677 3.99 -26.64 -25.92
C ILE A 677 5.31 -27.21 -25.38
N GLN A 678 5.75 -26.74 -24.23
CA GLN A 678 7.03 -27.11 -23.61
C GLN A 678 8.24 -26.68 -24.46
N ASP A 679 8.21 -25.47 -25.00
CA ASP A 679 9.38 -24.81 -25.60
C ASP A 679 9.97 -23.71 -24.70
N ASP A 680 9.51 -23.66 -23.45
CA ASP A 680 9.93 -22.79 -22.35
C ASP A 680 11.37 -23.04 -21.83
N TYR A 681 12.33 -23.25 -22.73
CA TYR A 681 13.75 -23.48 -22.45
C TYR A 681 14.63 -22.33 -22.96
N GLY A 682 14.03 -21.15 -23.15
CA GLY A 682 14.62 -19.93 -23.70
C GLY A 682 14.97 -20.02 -25.17
N LEU A 683 15.28 -18.88 -25.79
CA LEU A 683 15.52 -18.72 -27.24
C LEU A 683 16.51 -19.71 -27.89
N ASN A 684 17.37 -20.37 -27.10
CA ASN A 684 18.36 -21.33 -27.58
C ASN A 684 18.14 -22.77 -27.06
N GLY A 685 17.03 -23.03 -26.36
CA GLY A 685 16.67 -24.34 -25.80
C GLY A 685 17.62 -24.85 -24.70
N LYS A 686 18.21 -23.95 -23.91
CA LYS A 686 19.26 -24.28 -22.91
C LYS A 686 18.93 -23.87 -21.48
N TYR A 687 17.88 -23.11 -21.28
CA TYR A 687 17.57 -22.58 -19.96
C TYR A 687 16.90 -23.62 -19.10
N THR A 688 17.03 -23.42 -17.79
CA THR A 688 16.38 -24.26 -16.78
C THR A 688 15.79 -23.38 -15.71
N TYR A 689 14.60 -23.76 -15.24
CA TYR A 689 13.96 -23.09 -14.12
C TYR A 689 14.82 -23.12 -12.84
N PRO A 690 14.65 -22.14 -11.95
CA PRO A 690 15.19 -22.20 -10.60
C PRO A 690 14.84 -23.52 -9.91
N SER A 691 15.71 -24.00 -9.01
CA SER A 691 15.53 -25.31 -8.38
C SER A 691 14.49 -25.33 -7.26
N HIS A 692 13.93 -24.19 -6.87
CA HIS A 692 12.86 -24.15 -5.89
C HIS A 692 11.63 -24.89 -6.43
N ARG A 693 11.03 -25.76 -5.61
CA ARG A 693 9.94 -26.69 -5.99
C ARG A 693 8.68 -26.03 -6.55
N SER A 694 8.52 -24.72 -6.35
CA SER A 694 7.37 -23.97 -6.84
C SER A 694 7.48 -23.56 -8.31
N PHE A 695 8.65 -23.71 -8.95
CA PHE A 695 8.82 -23.48 -10.38
C PHE A 695 8.60 -24.77 -11.17
N SER A 696 7.82 -24.67 -12.22
CA SER A 696 7.47 -25.73 -13.17
C SER A 696 7.33 -25.06 -14.55
N HIS A 697 6.24 -25.24 -15.31
CA HIS A 697 6.00 -24.71 -16.65
C HIS A 697 5.05 -23.50 -16.66
N GLN A 698 5.07 -22.66 -15.62
CA GLN A 698 4.19 -21.48 -15.56
C GLN A 698 4.46 -20.42 -16.65
N GLN A 699 5.61 -20.48 -17.32
CA GLN A 699 6.01 -19.51 -18.36
C GLN A 699 5.70 -19.98 -19.78
N ASP A 700 5.26 -21.22 -19.97
CA ASP A 700 4.89 -21.85 -21.26
C ASP A 700 3.51 -21.34 -21.71
N ILE A 701 3.47 -20.57 -22.80
CA ILE A 701 2.27 -20.06 -23.48
C ILE A 701 1.75 -21.19 -24.38
N LYS A 702 0.43 -21.39 -24.41
CA LYS A 702 -0.22 -22.39 -25.28
C LYS A 702 -0.98 -21.76 -26.43
N ALA A 703 -1.63 -20.63 -26.16
CA ALA A 703 -2.44 -19.94 -27.15
C ALA A 703 -2.70 -18.49 -26.77
N VAL A 704 -2.97 -17.67 -27.78
CA VAL A 704 -3.41 -16.28 -27.63
C VAL A 704 -4.62 -16.02 -28.51
N ASP A 705 -5.75 -15.70 -27.88
CA ASP A 705 -6.94 -15.18 -28.57
C ASP A 705 -6.97 -13.66 -28.54
N VAL A 706 -7.23 -13.06 -29.70
CA VAL A 706 -7.27 -11.61 -29.86
C VAL A 706 -8.65 -11.15 -30.27
N SER A 707 -9.24 -10.25 -29.50
CA SER A 707 -10.57 -9.68 -29.77
C SER A 707 -10.57 -8.15 -29.70
N LEU A 708 -11.44 -7.51 -30.48
CA LEU A 708 -11.67 -6.08 -30.47
C LEU A 708 -13.09 -5.73 -30.02
N THR A 709 -13.22 -4.71 -29.20
CA THR A 709 -14.51 -4.05 -28.93
C THR A 709 -14.36 -2.56 -29.19
N GLY A 710 -14.88 -2.08 -30.33
CA GLY A 710 -14.45 -0.81 -30.89
C GLY A 710 -12.96 -0.86 -31.24
N ASN A 711 -12.19 0.09 -30.70
CA ASN A 711 -10.72 0.16 -30.82
C ASN A 711 -10.00 -0.33 -29.55
N ASN A 712 -10.70 -1.02 -28.65
CA ASN A 712 -10.11 -1.61 -27.45
C ASN A 712 -9.74 -3.07 -27.71
N LEU A 713 -8.53 -3.46 -27.31
CA LEU A 713 -7.95 -4.77 -27.53
C LEU A 713 -8.12 -5.65 -26.28
N THR A 714 -8.56 -6.89 -26.46
CA THR A 714 -8.59 -7.91 -25.41
C THR A 714 -7.74 -9.09 -25.86
N LEU A 715 -6.79 -9.47 -25.00
CA LEU A 715 -5.93 -10.63 -25.18
C LEU A 715 -6.32 -11.69 -24.15
N GLU A 716 -6.59 -12.90 -24.59
CA GLU A 716 -6.76 -14.05 -23.71
C GLU A 716 -5.59 -15.00 -23.93
N ILE A 717 -4.70 -15.07 -22.95
CA ILE A 717 -3.45 -15.82 -23.04
C ILE A 717 -3.64 -17.10 -22.22
N THR A 718 -3.61 -18.24 -22.89
CA THR A 718 -3.73 -19.56 -22.27
C THR A 718 -2.32 -20.01 -21.90
N MET A 719 -2.08 -20.21 -20.60
CA MET A 719 -0.81 -20.70 -20.06
C MET A 719 -0.84 -22.20 -19.89
N SER A 720 0.33 -22.82 -19.79
CA SER A 720 0.43 -24.25 -19.52
C SER A 720 -0.13 -24.62 -18.16
N GLU A 721 0.18 -23.80 -17.16
CA GLU A 721 -0.37 -23.81 -15.81
C GLU A 721 -0.35 -22.40 -15.19
N ILE A 722 -1.25 -22.14 -14.25
CA ILE A 722 -1.26 -20.92 -13.44
C ILE A 722 -1.22 -21.31 -11.96
N THR A 723 -0.23 -20.78 -11.24
CA THR A 723 -0.09 -21.01 -9.79
C THR A 723 -0.33 -19.74 -8.98
N GLN A 724 -0.72 -19.92 -7.72
CA GLN A 724 -0.96 -18.85 -6.75
C GLN A 724 -0.33 -19.20 -5.39
N ILE A 725 0.80 -19.90 -5.43
CA ILE A 725 1.55 -20.40 -4.27
C ILE A 725 1.85 -19.25 -3.31
N TRP A 726 2.23 -18.08 -3.83
CA TRP A 726 2.56 -16.90 -3.01
C TRP A 726 1.39 -15.93 -2.82
N ILE A 727 0.17 -16.34 -3.14
CA ILE A 727 -1.06 -15.54 -3.05
C ILE A 727 -0.88 -14.13 -3.69
N PRO A 728 -0.37 -14.06 -4.94
CA PRO A 728 -0.11 -12.80 -5.61
C PRO A 728 -1.41 -11.99 -5.81
N PRO A 729 -1.40 -10.66 -5.59
CA PRO A 729 -2.57 -9.79 -5.77
C PRO A 729 -3.26 -9.87 -7.15
N ASN A 730 -2.51 -10.21 -8.20
CA ASN A 730 -3.01 -10.31 -9.58
C ASN A 730 -3.38 -11.75 -9.99
N GLY A 731 -3.24 -12.72 -9.09
CA GLY A 731 -3.76 -14.09 -9.27
C GLY A 731 -2.87 -15.06 -10.05
N PHE A 732 -1.60 -14.72 -10.27
CA PHE A 732 -0.64 -15.66 -10.86
C PHE A 732 0.77 -15.35 -10.34
N ASP A 733 1.60 -16.37 -10.12
CA ASP A 733 3.01 -16.21 -9.74
C ASP A 733 3.94 -16.96 -10.70
N HIS A 734 5.24 -16.82 -10.46
CA HIS A 734 6.32 -17.39 -11.28
C HIS A 734 6.39 -16.92 -12.74
N VAL A 735 5.45 -16.12 -13.24
CA VAL A 735 5.49 -15.51 -14.58
C VAL A 735 5.48 -13.99 -14.53
N LEU A 736 6.34 -13.39 -15.35
CA LEU A 736 6.35 -12.01 -15.78
C LEU A 736 6.03 -12.02 -17.28
N LEU A 737 4.79 -11.70 -17.61
CA LEU A 737 4.28 -11.69 -18.98
C LEU A 737 4.51 -10.31 -19.59
N ASN A 738 5.29 -10.22 -20.66
CA ASN A 738 5.54 -8.98 -21.37
C ASN A 738 4.76 -8.96 -22.68
N ILE A 739 3.97 -7.92 -22.89
CA ILE A 739 3.25 -7.66 -24.14
C ILE A 739 3.83 -6.40 -24.75
N TYR A 740 4.40 -6.53 -25.94
CA TYR A 740 4.92 -5.44 -26.76
C TYR A 740 3.96 -5.18 -27.92
N ILE A 741 3.67 -3.90 -28.17
CA ILE A 741 2.78 -3.45 -29.23
C ILE A 741 3.52 -2.43 -30.07
N ASP A 742 3.53 -2.66 -31.38
CA ASP A 742 4.10 -1.82 -32.41
C ASP A 742 2.98 -1.33 -33.33
N MET A 743 2.81 -0.01 -33.38
CA MET A 743 1.70 0.66 -34.04
C MET A 743 2.17 1.23 -35.39
N PRO A 744 1.41 1.03 -36.48
CA PRO A 744 1.84 1.43 -37.83
C PRO A 744 2.00 2.94 -38.02
N ASP A 745 1.34 3.75 -37.20
CA ASP A 745 1.34 5.21 -37.28
C ASP A 745 2.45 5.88 -36.44
N LYS A 746 3.28 5.09 -35.75
CA LYS A 746 4.39 5.58 -34.92
C LYS A 746 5.71 5.28 -35.64
N GLN A 747 6.60 6.28 -35.67
CA GLN A 747 7.85 6.24 -36.45
C GLN A 747 9.11 6.24 -35.58
N GLU A 748 8.97 6.17 -34.26
CA GLU A 748 10.08 6.25 -33.30
C GLU A 748 9.95 5.15 -32.24
N GLY A 749 9.90 3.90 -32.68
CA GLY A 749 9.81 2.74 -31.80
C GLY A 749 11.15 2.39 -31.15
N VAL A 750 11.11 1.43 -30.24
CA VAL A 750 12.30 0.96 -29.49
C VAL A 750 12.64 -0.46 -29.92
N LYS A 751 13.92 -0.72 -30.24
CA LYS A 751 14.36 -2.06 -30.64
C LYS A 751 14.68 -2.97 -29.46
N SER A 752 15.30 -2.44 -28.40
CA SER A 752 15.70 -3.24 -27.23
C SER A 752 14.50 -3.55 -26.33
N LEU A 753 14.47 -4.74 -25.75
CA LEU A 753 13.52 -5.14 -24.72
C LEU A 753 14.09 -4.80 -23.34
N PRO A 754 13.51 -3.82 -22.60
CA PRO A 754 14.13 -3.32 -21.38
C PRO A 754 14.27 -4.39 -20.29
N PHE A 755 15.46 -4.45 -19.69
CA PHE A 755 15.93 -5.42 -18.69
C PHE A 755 16.00 -6.89 -19.14
N GLN A 756 15.62 -7.19 -20.38
CA GLN A 756 15.61 -8.57 -20.89
C GLN A 756 16.90 -8.98 -21.63
N ASN A 757 17.87 -8.09 -21.86
CA ASN A 757 19.05 -8.36 -22.67
C ASN A 757 18.71 -8.94 -24.08
N ALA A 758 17.58 -8.51 -24.64
CA ALA A 758 17.04 -9.01 -25.90
C ALA A 758 16.55 -7.84 -26.77
N PHE A 759 16.27 -8.13 -28.04
CA PHE A 759 15.72 -7.18 -29.00
C PHE A 759 14.39 -7.69 -29.52
N PHE A 760 13.55 -6.76 -29.97
CA PHE A 760 12.31 -7.08 -30.66
C PHE A 760 12.63 -7.95 -31.91
N PRO A 761 11.87 -9.03 -32.17
CA PRO A 761 12.19 -9.94 -33.28
C PRO A 761 12.16 -9.27 -34.65
N ASN A 762 12.80 -9.91 -35.64
CA ASN A 762 12.80 -9.47 -37.05
C ASN A 762 13.29 -8.03 -37.30
N GLU A 763 14.21 -7.54 -36.47
CA GLU A 763 14.72 -6.14 -36.48
C GLU A 763 13.65 -5.06 -36.29
N GLY A 764 12.47 -5.46 -35.81
CA GLY A 764 11.35 -4.58 -35.54
C GLY A 764 11.58 -3.67 -34.33
N GLU A 765 10.52 -2.96 -33.98
CA GLU A 765 10.49 -2.00 -32.89
C GLU A 765 9.15 -2.09 -32.16
N TRP A 766 9.03 -1.46 -30.99
CA TRP A 766 7.79 -1.41 -30.21
C TRP A 766 7.51 0.01 -29.68
N ASP A 767 6.23 0.33 -29.52
CA ASP A 767 5.74 1.61 -29.00
C ASP A 767 5.18 1.51 -27.58
N TYR A 768 4.58 0.38 -27.23
CA TYR A 768 4.02 0.16 -25.90
C TYR A 768 4.47 -1.18 -25.33
N ARG A 769 4.80 -1.19 -24.04
CA ARG A 769 5.13 -2.40 -23.28
C ARG A 769 4.21 -2.50 -22.06
N PHE A 770 3.63 -3.67 -21.86
CA PHE A 770 2.89 -4.03 -20.66
C PHE A 770 3.61 -5.20 -19.98
N ALA A 771 4.09 -5.00 -18.76
CA ALA A 771 4.79 -6.00 -17.96
C ALA A 771 3.87 -6.44 -16.81
N LEU A 772 3.32 -7.65 -16.92
CA LEU A 772 2.30 -8.17 -16.01
C LEU A 772 2.93 -9.23 -15.09
N GLY A 773 3.03 -8.92 -13.79
CA GLY A 773 3.47 -9.85 -12.77
C GLY A 773 2.44 -10.01 -11.64
N GLY A 774 2.57 -11.08 -10.86
CA GLY A 774 1.68 -11.37 -9.74
C GLY A 774 1.58 -10.26 -8.69
N PHE A 775 2.69 -9.60 -8.42
CA PHE A 775 2.83 -8.57 -7.37
C PHE A 775 2.92 -7.13 -7.90
N GLY A 776 2.79 -6.95 -9.21
CA GLY A 776 2.84 -5.63 -9.82
C GLY A 776 2.59 -5.70 -11.31
N ILE A 777 1.84 -4.74 -11.82
CA ILE A 777 1.65 -4.51 -13.25
C ILE A 777 2.20 -3.14 -13.57
N GLU A 778 3.00 -3.07 -14.62
CA GLU A 778 3.57 -1.82 -15.12
C GLU A 778 3.33 -1.70 -16.62
N ALA A 779 3.23 -0.46 -17.09
CA ALA A 779 2.98 -0.16 -18.50
C ALA A 779 3.78 1.07 -18.91
N PHE A 780 4.39 1.00 -20.09
CA PHE A 780 5.29 2.05 -20.59
C PHE A 780 5.03 2.37 -22.05
N GLN A 781 5.12 3.65 -22.39
CA GLN A 781 5.31 4.10 -23.76
C GLN A 781 6.80 4.18 -24.07
N GLY A 782 7.19 3.53 -25.16
CA GLY A 782 8.54 3.49 -25.69
C GLY A 782 8.90 4.75 -26.47
N HIS A 783 10.14 5.21 -26.30
CA HIS A 783 10.76 6.19 -27.19
C HIS A 783 12.29 5.99 -27.14
N PRO A 784 13.01 6.04 -28.26
CA PRO A 784 14.48 5.90 -28.31
C PRO A 784 15.28 6.75 -27.30
N LEU A 785 14.76 7.92 -26.90
CA LEU A 785 15.43 8.82 -25.96
C LEU A 785 15.25 8.40 -24.49
N THR A 786 14.10 7.84 -24.14
CA THR A 786 13.70 7.53 -22.75
C THR A 786 13.69 6.04 -22.44
N SER A 787 13.73 5.19 -23.47
CA SER A 787 13.73 3.73 -23.37
C SER A 787 15.04 3.12 -23.86
N GLY A 788 15.31 1.88 -23.47
CA GLY A 788 16.52 1.17 -23.85
C GLY A 788 16.70 -0.12 -23.05
N THR A 789 17.87 -0.74 -23.16
CA THR A 789 18.20 -1.98 -22.44
C THR A 789 18.00 -1.88 -20.93
N GLU A 790 18.20 -0.71 -20.33
CA GLU A 790 18.05 -0.47 -18.88
C GLU A 790 17.07 0.67 -18.58
N ARG A 791 16.23 1.06 -19.54
CA ARG A 791 15.29 2.19 -19.39
C ARG A 791 13.90 1.80 -19.91
N LEU A 792 12.88 1.99 -19.10
CA LEU A 792 11.52 1.50 -19.36
C LEU A 792 10.72 2.40 -20.32
N GLY A 793 10.99 3.70 -20.34
CA GLY A 793 10.18 4.69 -21.04
C GLY A 793 9.26 5.46 -20.10
N GLU A 794 8.24 6.12 -20.66
CA GLU A 794 7.27 6.90 -19.88
C GLU A 794 6.18 5.97 -19.31
N SER A 795 5.93 6.03 -18.00
CA SER A 795 4.88 5.22 -17.37
C SER A 795 3.48 5.65 -17.80
N ILE A 796 2.68 4.71 -18.29
CA ILE A 796 1.29 4.92 -18.71
C ILE A 796 0.32 4.09 -17.85
N MET A 797 -0.99 4.25 -18.11
CA MET A 797 -2.01 3.48 -17.37
C MET A 797 -1.93 1.98 -17.68
N THR A 798 -2.19 1.15 -16.66
CA THR A 798 -2.00 -0.31 -16.76
C THR A 798 -3.29 -1.07 -17.11
N PRO A 799 -3.22 -2.20 -17.84
CA PRO A 799 -4.39 -2.97 -18.28
C PRO A 799 -5.12 -3.66 -17.13
N PHE A 800 -6.42 -3.90 -17.28
CA PHE A 800 -7.12 -4.81 -16.37
C PHE A 800 -6.70 -6.24 -16.68
N VAL A 801 -6.39 -7.00 -15.63
CA VAL A 801 -6.00 -8.40 -15.71
C VAL A 801 -6.97 -9.24 -14.90
N ASN A 802 -7.45 -10.31 -15.49
CA ASN A 802 -8.28 -11.32 -14.82
C ASN A 802 -7.69 -12.71 -15.08
N VAL A 803 -7.81 -13.59 -14.09
CA VAL A 803 -7.31 -14.96 -14.16
C VAL A 803 -8.47 -15.94 -14.03
N ASP A 804 -8.56 -16.85 -14.99
CA ASP A 804 -9.41 -18.03 -14.95
C ASP A 804 -8.52 -19.27 -14.74
N TYR A 805 -8.55 -19.82 -13.53
CA TYR A 805 -7.76 -20.98 -13.15
C TYR A 805 -8.29 -22.30 -13.72
N GLU A 806 -9.59 -22.38 -14.07
CA GLU A 806 -10.15 -23.60 -14.66
C GLU A 806 -9.66 -23.78 -16.10
N GLN A 807 -9.43 -22.65 -16.79
CA GLN A 807 -8.97 -22.63 -18.17
C GLN A 807 -7.48 -22.30 -18.32
N ASN A 808 -6.75 -22.10 -17.21
CA ASN A 808 -5.38 -21.56 -17.21
C ASN A 808 -5.22 -20.31 -18.09
N LYS A 809 -6.18 -19.37 -18.00
CA LYS A 809 -6.27 -18.23 -18.90
C LYS A 809 -6.03 -16.91 -18.15
N ILE A 810 -5.17 -16.07 -18.71
CA ILE A 810 -4.95 -14.68 -18.28
C ILE A 810 -5.59 -13.76 -19.32
N SER A 811 -6.66 -13.06 -18.93
CA SER A 811 -7.32 -12.07 -19.77
C SER A 811 -6.76 -10.68 -19.51
N VAL A 812 -6.34 -9.98 -20.56
CA VAL A 812 -5.75 -8.64 -20.52
C VAL A 812 -6.58 -7.68 -21.36
N ALA A 813 -7.16 -6.66 -20.74
CA ALA A 813 -7.95 -5.63 -21.43
C ALA A 813 -7.15 -4.32 -21.60
N LEU A 814 -6.88 -3.96 -22.85
CA LEU A 814 -6.13 -2.80 -23.29
C LEU A 814 -7.08 -1.78 -23.92
N SER A 815 -7.30 -0.67 -23.24
CA SER A 815 -8.17 0.40 -23.76
C SER A 815 -7.49 1.17 -24.89
N ALA A 816 -8.27 1.70 -25.84
CA ALA A 816 -7.75 2.58 -26.89
C ALA A 816 -6.96 3.76 -26.32
N LYS A 817 -7.38 4.29 -25.16
CA LYS A 817 -6.70 5.36 -24.42
C LYS A 817 -5.27 4.99 -23.99
N MET A 818 -5.01 3.73 -23.62
CA MET A 818 -3.65 3.24 -23.32
C MET A 818 -2.73 3.32 -24.53
N LEU A 819 -3.29 3.13 -25.72
CA LEU A 819 -2.58 3.06 -26.99
C LEU A 819 -2.56 4.41 -27.73
N GLY A 820 -2.91 5.50 -27.05
CA GLY A 820 -2.91 6.84 -27.63
C GLY A 820 -4.14 7.17 -28.49
N ASN A 821 -5.28 6.51 -28.25
CA ASN A 821 -6.54 6.69 -28.97
C ASN A 821 -6.41 6.51 -30.50
N PRO A 822 -5.92 5.35 -30.97
CA PRO A 822 -5.70 5.13 -32.40
C PRO A 822 -7.01 5.19 -33.18
N THR A 823 -6.91 5.60 -34.45
CA THR A 823 -8.05 5.60 -35.38
C THR A 823 -8.34 4.19 -35.93
N THR A 824 -7.33 3.33 -35.96
CA THR A 824 -7.39 1.92 -36.37
C THR A 824 -6.28 1.12 -35.67
N LEU A 825 -6.51 -0.17 -35.46
CA LEU A 825 -5.50 -1.13 -34.99
C LEU A 825 -4.99 -2.05 -36.11
N LYS A 826 -5.45 -1.85 -37.34
CA LYS A 826 -4.97 -2.60 -38.51
C LYS A 826 -3.45 -2.42 -38.69
N ASN A 827 -2.75 -3.49 -39.02
CA ASN A 827 -1.28 -3.59 -39.14
C ASN A 827 -0.51 -3.34 -37.84
N THR A 828 -1.16 -3.40 -36.68
CA THR A 828 -0.46 -3.40 -35.38
C THR A 828 0.20 -4.76 -35.19
N ASN A 829 1.48 -4.76 -34.78
CA ASN A 829 2.19 -5.98 -34.43
C ASN A 829 2.16 -6.20 -32.91
N LEU A 830 1.90 -7.44 -32.50
CA LEU A 830 1.93 -7.89 -31.11
C LEU A 830 3.04 -8.91 -30.93
N TYR A 831 3.84 -8.73 -29.90
CA TYR A 831 4.86 -9.71 -29.47
C TYR A 831 4.71 -9.96 -27.98
N ILE A 832 4.61 -11.23 -27.58
CA ILE A 832 4.40 -11.64 -26.20
C ILE A 832 5.52 -12.60 -25.79
N ASN A 833 6.13 -12.35 -24.64
CA ASN A 833 7.13 -13.24 -24.08
C ASN A 833 7.01 -13.35 -22.56
N THR A 834 7.64 -14.37 -22.00
CA THR A 834 7.62 -14.65 -20.56
C THR A 834 9.01 -14.73 -19.96
N TRP A 835 9.09 -14.36 -18.69
CA TRP A 835 10.23 -14.61 -17.80
C TRP A 835 9.73 -14.78 -16.37
N GLY A 836 10.60 -14.91 -15.37
CA GLY A 836 10.24 -14.85 -13.95
C GLY A 836 10.74 -13.58 -13.27
N GLY A 837 9.98 -13.01 -12.35
CA GLY A 837 10.36 -11.78 -11.65
C GLY A 837 9.20 -11.03 -11.04
N SER A 838 9.44 -9.79 -10.61
CA SER A 838 8.39 -8.87 -10.16
C SER A 838 8.43 -7.60 -10.99
N ALA A 839 7.36 -7.33 -11.73
CA ALA A 839 7.19 -6.11 -12.54
C ALA A 839 8.42 -5.80 -13.43
N ALA A 840 9.05 -4.63 -13.33
CA ALA A 840 10.24 -4.28 -14.13
C ALA A 840 11.53 -5.06 -13.80
N TYR A 841 11.57 -5.90 -12.75
CA TYR A 841 12.79 -6.55 -12.26
C TYR A 841 12.77 -8.06 -12.55
N PRO A 842 13.32 -8.49 -13.71
CA PRO A 842 13.45 -9.91 -14.02
C PRO A 842 14.45 -10.59 -13.09
N ARG A 843 14.17 -11.85 -12.71
CA ARG A 843 15.11 -12.69 -11.96
C ARG A 843 16.39 -12.92 -12.75
N THR A 844 17.46 -13.17 -12.03
CA THR A 844 18.79 -13.44 -12.57
C THR A 844 18.87 -14.80 -13.28
N ILE A 845 19.80 -14.89 -14.23
CA ILE A 845 20.19 -16.13 -14.89
C ILE A 845 21.70 -16.34 -14.73
N ASP A 846 22.06 -17.55 -14.32
CA ASP A 846 23.41 -17.99 -14.03
C ASP A 846 23.79 -19.18 -14.92
N LYS A 847 25.07 -19.57 -14.89
CA LYS A 847 25.54 -20.76 -15.63
C LYS A 847 24.85 -22.02 -15.14
N THR A 848 24.68 -22.13 -13.83
CA THR A 848 23.99 -23.22 -13.14
C THR A 848 22.82 -22.65 -12.36
N ARG A 849 21.64 -23.28 -12.46
CA ARG A 849 20.48 -22.85 -11.69
C ARG A 849 20.78 -22.87 -10.18
N THR A 850 20.21 -21.92 -9.46
CA THR A 850 20.18 -21.91 -7.99
C THR A 850 18.73 -22.06 -7.54
N THR A 851 18.47 -21.98 -6.23
CA THR A 851 17.11 -21.97 -5.69
C THR A 851 16.24 -20.90 -6.34
N TRP A 852 16.81 -19.72 -6.65
CA TRP A 852 16.04 -18.56 -7.11
C TRP A 852 16.51 -17.96 -8.46
N SER A 853 17.63 -18.40 -9.01
CA SER A 853 18.13 -18.01 -10.34
C SER A 853 17.91 -19.11 -11.38
N TYR A 854 17.61 -18.70 -12.61
CA TYR A 854 17.60 -19.57 -13.78
C TYR A 854 19.00 -20.11 -14.10
N GLY A 855 19.08 -21.28 -14.73
CA GLY A 855 20.34 -21.88 -15.20
C GLY A 855 20.47 -21.85 -16.72
N GLY A 856 21.68 -22.12 -17.22
CA GLY A 856 21.94 -22.27 -18.67
C GLY A 856 22.42 -21.00 -19.39
N GLY A 857 22.73 -19.93 -18.65
CA GLY A 857 23.16 -18.64 -19.21
C GLY A 857 24.20 -17.89 -18.38
N ASN A 858 24.21 -16.56 -18.50
CA ASN A 858 24.98 -15.64 -17.67
C ASN A 858 24.23 -14.30 -17.56
N SER A 859 24.71 -13.36 -16.76
CA SER A 859 24.03 -12.07 -16.52
C SER A 859 23.66 -11.28 -17.78
N ASN A 860 24.34 -11.50 -18.90
CA ASN A 860 24.12 -10.84 -20.19
C ASN A 860 23.28 -11.67 -21.17
N SER A 861 22.90 -12.90 -20.80
CA SER A 861 22.02 -13.76 -21.59
C SER A 861 20.61 -13.13 -21.71
N PRO A 862 19.91 -13.33 -22.84
CA PRO A 862 18.51 -12.97 -22.99
C PRO A 862 17.65 -13.57 -21.88
N LYS A 863 16.75 -12.79 -21.32
CA LYS A 863 15.81 -13.18 -20.25
C LYS A 863 14.42 -13.37 -20.85
N ILE A 864 14.32 -14.34 -21.74
CA ILE A 864 13.10 -14.83 -22.37
C ILE A 864 13.09 -16.34 -22.16
N MET A 865 12.06 -16.85 -21.50
CA MET A 865 11.88 -18.26 -21.21
C MET A 865 11.07 -18.91 -22.32
N ASP A 866 10.01 -18.22 -22.74
CA ASP A 866 9.13 -18.57 -23.84
C ASP A 866 8.65 -17.29 -24.56
N ASP A 867 8.31 -17.39 -25.85
CA ASP A 867 7.78 -16.30 -26.67
C ASP A 867 6.99 -16.77 -27.90
N ILE A 868 5.96 -15.99 -28.26
CA ILE A 868 5.16 -16.24 -29.46
C ILE A 868 5.78 -15.59 -30.70
N ASN A 869 5.41 -16.08 -31.88
CA ASN A 869 5.63 -15.34 -33.12
C ASN A 869 4.86 -14.01 -33.15
N ILE A 870 5.37 -13.03 -33.90
CA ILE A 870 4.69 -11.74 -34.08
C ILE A 870 3.31 -11.95 -34.72
N ILE A 871 2.27 -11.44 -34.07
CA ILE A 871 0.90 -11.42 -34.58
C ILE A 871 0.63 -10.04 -35.18
N THR A 872 0.28 -9.96 -36.47
CA THR A 872 -0.14 -8.72 -37.13
C THR A 872 -1.66 -8.67 -37.25
N LEU A 873 -2.30 -7.60 -36.76
CA LEU A 873 -3.76 -7.44 -36.80
C LEU A 873 -4.24 -7.01 -38.21
N GLU A 874 -5.26 -7.66 -38.77
CA GLU A 874 -5.80 -7.40 -40.14
C GLU A 874 -6.92 -6.35 -40.25
#